data_AF-A0A3P6F9X5-F1
#
_entry.id   AF-A0A3P6F9X5-F1
#
_cell.length_a   1.000
_cell.length_b   1.000
_cell.length_c   1.000
_cell.angle_alpha   90.00
_cell.angle_beta   90.00
_cell.angle_gamma   90.00
#
_symmetry.space_group_name_H-M   'P 1'
#
loop_
_entity.id
_entity.type
_entity.pdbx_description
1 polymer ?
#
loop_
_entity_poly.entity_id
_entity_poly.type
_entity_poly.pdbx_seq_one_letter_code
_entity_poly.pdbx_strand_id
1 'polypeptide(L)'
;MAASSTVRSVPKHQVFLNFRGELRYQFISHLAKALTDKNIQIFIDEDAEKGQPLSNLFKEIEKSRIALAVFSKLYTESNWCLDELERIKERTKAGELKTIPIFYNVDPKTVRYQTGEFGDALRKNEKRGVTDDKMENWKEALAYVSNLLGFEFDGKRYKLNENTFINKIVNEVLQALNKIPLEERTHGTCVEHAQNSRGEEQEEEEEAGQICGLKQRLEELAETVDIHGVETRIVQVVGMPGIGKTTLLKAFYNEWYSRFFRRVLLQNISGIVKQWGLERLPVMLLRELLGNDDIEDDGTYEEYKEKLCKEKVFIVLDGTSDETHIQVIFESLREWIKKGSKIVIATRAVSRDLVPGDDSMILHTYFVPLLCYRDGLKHFNRYAFDHQNKHDREAFTKVSKEVVRYARGHPQVLKILGEELRGKPLPYWIEKLDSLPQKLSPSIRDRVLQVTYDELSQEQKDAFLDIAFFRSHDLVYVKSLLDSSGPKATMSTIDALKDKFMIYISDSRVEMHDLLYTFAMEVGSEAYAKDGRGRHRIWHRQNKNNGDMLDKLRKRKGGGTSVRSFFLDLYDMKNHVTLGRDQFKKMRHLRYLKFYSSHCPQECEPKENIHIPDELELPLKEVRCLHWLNFPKDELPQDFIPENLVDLKLPYSKIKQIWNDEKAVPKLRWVDLNHSSQLDTLSGLSKARNLERLNLEGCTALKTLPLDMQKMESLVFLNLKGCTALESLPNIDLKSLKTLILSNCSSLKKFVVISKTLCALYLDGSAIKKLPTDMVKQARLVKLSMKDCKKLAKLPEGFDKMKDLQELVCSGCSKLSSLPDEMKNMKCLQILMLDGTAIKEIPNITSLQRLCLSGNDTIILLPGYISLLSQLKWLDLKHCKNLLSIPELPPNLQCLDAHGCESLRTVATPLATHLPSEQIHSTFIFTDCHKLDRTAKEGITTYAQRKCQFLSDALKRCNEGFAPEALFSTCFPGCEVPSWFCHEAVGSELNLKLSPHWNENRFVGIALCVVISFPNDQEGINSFSVTCKFKLESKDGSRISFDRLVGSWNRHGKKSDKMANGKKQDKKMSSEHVFICYTRCSNNIKCLEEQCSDACTPTTTSLEFGVTDEKARVEVLKCGLRLVYASDEPQKTNSDVTDTTCEEIECQHLTPIRNGDYNV
;
A
#
# COMPACT_ATOMS: atom_id res chain seq x y z
N MET A 1 60.73 26.63 -33.57
CA MET A 1 59.75 27.67 -33.94
C MET A 1 58.45 27.32 -33.24
N ALA A 2 57.87 28.26 -32.49
CA ALA A 2 56.63 28.04 -31.76
C ALA A 2 55.45 27.82 -32.72
N ALA A 3 54.64 26.79 -32.49
CA ALA A 3 53.32 26.65 -33.10
C ALA A 3 52.27 26.79 -32.00
N SER A 4 51.58 27.93 -32.03
CA SER A 4 50.44 28.31 -31.22
C SER A 4 49.28 27.32 -31.41
N SER A 5 48.81 26.67 -30.34
CA SER A 5 47.54 25.94 -30.35
C SER A 5 46.44 26.88 -29.86
N THR A 6 45.63 27.36 -30.79
CA THR A 6 44.44 28.18 -30.55
C THR A 6 43.37 27.38 -29.81
N VAL A 7 42.99 27.86 -28.62
CA VAL A 7 41.78 27.45 -27.91
C VAL A 7 40.57 27.71 -28.81
N ARG A 8 39.82 26.68 -29.23
CA ARG A 8 38.53 26.86 -29.90
C ARG A 8 37.53 27.34 -28.84
N SER A 9 37.13 28.61 -28.93
CA SER A 9 36.08 29.21 -28.12
C SER A 9 34.73 28.54 -28.40
N VAL A 10 33.94 28.31 -27.34
CA VAL A 10 32.51 27.99 -27.44
C VAL A 10 31.84 28.91 -28.47
N PRO A 11 31.07 28.39 -29.44
CA PRO A 11 30.42 29.24 -30.42
C PRO A 11 29.46 30.21 -29.74
N LYS A 12 29.70 31.50 -29.93
CA LYS A 12 28.97 32.60 -29.29
C LYS A 12 27.51 32.72 -29.76
N HIS A 13 27.19 32.12 -30.92
CA HIS A 13 25.88 32.17 -31.55
C HIS A 13 25.48 30.78 -32.05
N GLN A 14 24.22 30.39 -31.86
CA GLN A 14 23.67 29.09 -32.25
C GLN A 14 23.07 29.11 -33.67
N VAL A 15 22.54 30.27 -34.11
CA VAL A 15 21.86 30.45 -35.39
C VAL A 15 22.39 31.68 -36.12
N PHE A 16 22.77 31.53 -37.39
CA PHE A 16 23.13 32.61 -38.31
C PHE A 16 21.94 33.00 -39.20
N LEU A 17 21.63 34.30 -39.33
CA LEU A 17 20.58 34.79 -40.24
C LEU A 17 21.19 35.41 -41.50
N ASN A 18 20.96 34.78 -42.64
CA ASN A 18 21.38 35.28 -43.95
C ASN A 18 20.16 35.84 -44.69
N PHE A 19 20.14 37.14 -44.97
CA PHE A 19 18.96 37.82 -45.52
C PHE A 19 19.33 39.14 -46.20
N ARG A 20 18.40 39.67 -47.02
CA ARG A 20 18.54 41.02 -47.60
C ARG A 20 18.05 42.09 -46.64
N GLY A 21 18.82 43.17 -46.50
CA GLY A 21 18.55 44.27 -45.57
C GLY A 21 17.15 44.92 -45.64
N GLU A 22 16.41 44.78 -46.75
CA GLU A 22 15.02 45.25 -46.84
C GLU A 22 14.09 44.57 -45.82
N LEU A 23 14.35 43.32 -45.46
CA LEU A 23 13.54 42.55 -44.51
C LEU A 23 13.92 42.83 -43.06
N ARG A 24 14.97 43.62 -42.82
CA ARG A 24 15.62 43.80 -41.51
C ARG A 24 14.64 44.26 -40.43
N TYR A 25 13.92 45.35 -40.69
CA TYR A 25 12.99 45.95 -39.72
C TYR A 25 11.57 45.39 -39.84
N GLN A 26 11.35 44.37 -40.68
CA GLN A 26 10.06 43.72 -40.90
C GLN A 26 10.14 42.27 -40.42
N PHE A 27 10.07 41.31 -41.34
CA PHE A 27 10.07 39.87 -41.04
C PHE A 27 11.26 39.44 -40.15
N ILE A 28 12.46 39.96 -40.41
CA ILE A 28 13.67 39.53 -39.69
C ILE A 28 13.67 40.01 -38.24
N SER A 29 13.22 41.23 -37.94
CA SER A 29 13.16 41.71 -36.54
C SER A 29 12.17 40.90 -35.71
N HIS A 30 11.04 40.49 -36.30
CA HIS A 30 10.05 39.63 -35.65
C HIS A 30 10.56 38.20 -35.47
N LEU A 31 11.23 37.63 -36.48
CA LEU A 31 11.85 36.30 -36.39
C LEU A 31 12.99 36.27 -35.36
N ALA A 32 13.85 37.28 -35.38
CA ALA A 32 14.95 37.46 -34.43
C ALA A 32 14.43 37.53 -33.00
N LYS A 33 13.44 38.39 -32.74
CA LYS A 33 12.80 38.50 -31.43
C LYS A 33 12.20 37.16 -30.98
N ALA A 34 11.47 36.47 -31.86
CA ALA A 34 10.83 35.20 -31.53
C ALA A 34 11.85 34.07 -31.22
N LEU A 35 13.02 34.07 -31.87
CA LEU A 35 14.12 33.16 -31.55
C LEU A 35 14.78 33.52 -30.20
N THR A 36 15.04 34.81 -29.95
CA THR A 36 15.61 35.29 -28.69
C THR A 36 14.68 35.06 -27.49
N ASP A 37 13.36 35.25 -27.65
CA ASP A 37 12.33 34.94 -26.65
C ASP A 37 12.32 33.44 -26.25
N LYS A 38 12.94 32.58 -27.05
CA LYS A 38 13.16 31.15 -26.77
C LYS A 38 14.57 30.83 -26.27
N ASN A 39 15.35 31.83 -25.87
CA ASN A 39 16.75 31.73 -25.44
C ASN A 39 17.69 31.13 -26.50
N ILE A 40 17.36 31.28 -27.80
CA ILE A 40 18.25 30.87 -28.89
C ILE A 40 19.18 32.04 -29.19
N GLN A 41 20.49 31.82 -29.09
CA GLN A 41 21.48 32.85 -29.43
C GLN A 41 21.57 32.98 -30.95
N ILE A 42 21.14 34.12 -31.47
CA ILE A 42 21.21 34.45 -32.89
C ILE A 42 22.40 35.38 -33.16
N PHE A 43 22.90 35.36 -34.39
CA PHE A 43 23.80 36.39 -34.90
C PHE A 43 23.11 37.13 -36.05
N ILE A 44 23.07 38.47 -35.94
CA ILE A 44 22.69 39.39 -37.00
C ILE A 44 23.83 40.39 -37.18
N ASP A 45 24.10 40.86 -38.39
CA ASP A 45 25.22 41.77 -38.69
C ASP A 45 25.30 43.04 -37.81
N GLU A 46 24.24 43.42 -37.09
CA GLU A 46 24.26 44.53 -36.10
C GLU A 46 25.07 44.21 -34.83
N ASP A 47 25.28 42.93 -34.53
CA ASP A 47 26.07 42.44 -33.38
C ASP A 47 27.59 42.44 -33.64
N ALA A 48 28.01 42.82 -34.86
CA ALA A 48 29.42 42.87 -35.23
C ALA A 48 30.15 44.08 -34.59
N GLU A 49 31.35 43.86 -34.06
CA GLU A 49 32.19 44.95 -33.52
C GLU A 49 32.55 45.97 -34.61
N LYS A 50 32.21 47.24 -34.37
CA LYS A 50 32.50 48.36 -35.29
C LYS A 50 34.01 48.55 -35.42
N GLY A 51 34.52 48.54 -36.66
CA GLY A 51 35.94 48.72 -36.98
C GLY A 51 36.67 47.45 -37.41
N GLN A 52 36.03 46.27 -37.36
CA GLN A 52 36.59 45.01 -37.87
C GLN A 52 36.32 44.79 -39.37
N PRO A 53 37.15 44.02 -40.09
CA PRO A 53 36.90 43.68 -41.50
C PRO A 53 35.61 42.87 -41.66
N LEU A 54 34.80 43.21 -42.67
CA LEU A 54 33.57 42.49 -43.03
C LEU A 54 33.79 40.99 -43.26
N SER A 55 35.01 40.56 -43.64
CA SER A 55 35.36 39.14 -43.80
C SER A 55 35.27 38.31 -42.51
N ASN A 56 35.17 38.94 -41.33
CA ASN A 56 34.92 38.22 -40.08
C ASN A 56 33.50 37.68 -39.97
N LEU A 57 32.55 38.15 -40.79
CA LEU A 57 31.18 37.62 -40.81
C LEU A 57 31.14 36.14 -41.23
N PHE A 58 32.03 35.73 -42.15
CA PHE A 58 32.18 34.33 -42.55
C PHE A 58 32.65 33.43 -41.39
N LYS A 59 33.39 33.97 -40.43
CA LYS A 59 33.78 33.23 -39.22
C LYS A 59 32.60 33.01 -38.28
N GLU A 60 31.61 33.90 -38.29
CA GLU A 60 30.39 33.72 -37.48
C GLU A 60 29.45 32.67 -38.10
N ILE A 61 29.43 32.55 -39.44
CA ILE A 61 28.82 31.39 -40.13
C ILE A 61 29.49 30.09 -39.69
N GLU A 62 30.83 30.07 -39.64
CA GLU A 62 31.60 28.90 -39.21
C GLU A 62 31.34 28.50 -37.75
N LYS A 63 31.07 29.46 -36.88
CA LYS A 63 30.76 29.23 -35.47
C LYS A 63 29.29 28.85 -35.25
N SER A 64 28.41 29.05 -36.22
CA SER A 64 26.98 28.78 -36.06
C SER A 64 26.67 27.29 -36.27
N ARG A 65 25.63 26.78 -35.59
CA ARG A 65 25.16 25.39 -35.74
C ARG A 65 24.06 25.27 -36.79
N ILE A 66 23.28 26.33 -36.95
CA ILE A 66 22.20 26.44 -37.92
C ILE A 66 22.37 27.75 -38.70
N ALA A 67 22.07 27.74 -40.00
CA ALA A 67 21.90 28.95 -40.80
C ALA A 67 20.49 29.02 -41.40
N LEU A 68 19.81 30.15 -41.22
CA LEU A 68 18.54 30.44 -41.89
C LEU A 68 18.82 31.32 -43.11
N ALA A 69 18.62 30.75 -44.31
CA ALA A 69 18.78 31.46 -45.58
C ALA A 69 17.43 32.03 -46.03
N VAL A 70 17.20 33.32 -45.81
CA VAL A 70 15.93 34.00 -46.09
C VAL A 70 15.98 34.67 -47.46
N PHE A 71 15.41 33.99 -48.45
CA PHE A 71 15.30 34.48 -49.83
C PHE A 71 14.13 35.45 -49.97
N SER A 72 14.44 36.63 -50.51
CA SER A 72 13.47 37.65 -50.95
C SER A 72 13.69 37.99 -52.43
N LYS A 73 12.79 38.77 -53.03
CA LYS A 73 12.94 39.19 -54.43
C LYS A 73 14.24 39.95 -54.72
N LEU A 74 14.73 40.78 -53.78
CA LEU A 74 15.95 41.59 -53.95
C LEU A 74 17.20 40.94 -53.37
N TYR A 75 17.13 39.66 -52.99
CA TYR A 75 18.23 38.97 -52.33
C TYR A 75 19.53 38.96 -53.17
N THR A 76 19.42 38.68 -54.47
CA THR A 76 20.54 38.61 -55.40
C THR A 76 21.14 39.97 -55.78
N GLU A 77 20.54 41.10 -55.38
CA GLU A 77 21.14 42.43 -55.61
C GLU A 77 22.38 42.68 -54.72
N SER A 78 22.54 41.89 -53.66
CA SER A 78 23.66 41.99 -52.73
C SER A 78 24.69 40.89 -52.99
N ASN A 79 25.87 41.27 -53.49
CA ASN A 79 27.02 40.36 -53.58
C ASN A 79 27.37 39.75 -52.20
N TRP A 80 27.07 40.48 -51.13
CA TRP A 80 27.36 40.04 -49.76
C TRP A 80 26.45 38.90 -49.31
N CYS A 81 25.13 39.00 -49.54
CA CYS A 81 24.21 37.90 -49.28
C CYS A 81 24.59 36.63 -50.06
N LEU A 82 25.09 36.79 -51.29
CA LEU A 82 25.52 35.70 -52.16
C LEU A 82 26.84 35.06 -51.69
N ASP A 83 27.81 35.87 -51.26
CA ASP A 83 29.06 35.39 -50.67
C ASP A 83 28.80 34.61 -49.36
N GLU A 84 27.89 35.08 -48.51
CA GLU A 84 27.46 34.35 -47.31
C GLU A 84 26.77 33.03 -47.67
N LEU A 85 25.91 33.04 -48.68
CA LEU A 85 25.22 31.83 -49.14
C LEU A 85 26.17 30.79 -49.72
N GLU A 86 27.20 31.23 -50.45
CA GLU A 86 28.28 30.38 -50.93
C GLU A 86 28.99 29.70 -49.75
N ARG A 87 29.32 30.47 -48.70
CA ARG A 87 29.94 29.90 -47.48
C ARG A 87 29.00 28.94 -46.74
N ILE A 88 27.71 29.27 -46.65
CA ILE A 88 26.69 28.40 -46.06
C ILE A 88 26.59 27.08 -46.86
N LYS A 89 26.54 27.13 -48.20
CA LYS A 89 26.54 25.95 -49.07
C LYS A 89 27.71 25.02 -48.76
N GLU A 90 28.92 25.55 -48.67
CA GLU A 90 30.13 24.77 -48.39
C GLU A 90 30.05 24.04 -47.05
N ARG A 91 29.70 24.75 -45.98
CA ARG A 91 29.59 24.17 -44.62
C ARG A 91 28.47 23.14 -44.52
N THR A 92 27.39 23.36 -45.25
CA THR A 92 26.25 22.43 -45.29
C THR A 92 26.57 21.18 -46.10
N LYS A 93 27.31 21.28 -47.21
CA LYS A 93 27.84 20.10 -47.92
C LYS A 93 28.82 19.29 -47.06
N ALA A 94 29.61 19.96 -46.21
CA ALA A 94 30.52 19.31 -45.28
C ALA A 94 29.83 18.66 -44.06
N GLY A 95 28.52 18.86 -43.88
CA GLY A 95 27.75 18.36 -42.73
C GLY A 95 28.00 19.13 -41.42
N GLU A 96 28.72 20.25 -41.48
CA GLU A 96 29.14 21.05 -40.31
C GLU A 96 28.11 22.11 -39.91
N LEU A 97 27.17 22.44 -40.80
CA LEU A 97 26.15 23.46 -40.60
C LEU A 97 24.80 22.95 -41.12
N LYS A 98 23.74 23.08 -40.31
CA LYS A 98 22.38 22.76 -40.78
C LYS A 98 21.73 24.01 -41.39
N THR A 99 21.43 23.97 -42.69
CA THR A 99 20.75 25.08 -43.37
C THR A 99 19.25 24.84 -43.52
N ILE A 100 18.46 25.87 -43.24
CA ILE A 100 17.01 25.87 -43.47
C ILE A 100 16.69 27.06 -44.40
N PRO A 101 16.27 26.83 -45.66
CA PRO A 101 15.87 27.91 -46.54
C PRO A 101 14.46 28.42 -46.21
N ILE A 102 14.28 29.73 -46.27
CA ILE A 102 13.00 30.42 -46.06
C ILE A 102 12.73 31.26 -47.30
N PHE A 103 11.65 30.96 -48.02
CA PHE A 103 11.25 31.65 -49.23
C PHE A 103 10.16 32.66 -48.91
N TYR A 104 10.56 33.92 -48.71
CA TYR A 104 9.66 34.99 -48.29
C TYR A 104 9.21 35.80 -49.51
N ASN A 105 7.95 35.62 -49.93
CA ASN A 105 7.34 36.23 -51.12
C ASN A 105 8.12 35.98 -52.43
N VAL A 106 8.82 34.84 -52.49
CA VAL A 106 9.53 34.35 -53.67
C VAL A 106 9.29 32.84 -53.81
N ASP A 107 9.08 32.34 -55.02
CA ASP A 107 8.89 30.90 -55.25
C ASP A 107 10.25 30.17 -55.25
N PRO A 108 10.41 29.01 -54.57
CA PRO A 108 11.65 28.24 -54.58
C PRO A 108 12.20 27.92 -55.97
N LYS A 109 11.33 27.67 -56.96
CA LYS A 109 11.74 27.43 -58.35
C LYS A 109 12.41 28.67 -58.96
N THR A 110 11.93 29.86 -58.58
CA THR A 110 12.51 31.13 -59.02
C THR A 110 13.93 31.29 -58.49
N VAL A 111 14.17 30.92 -57.23
CA VAL A 111 15.50 30.92 -56.61
C VAL A 111 16.39 29.84 -57.23
N ARG A 112 15.86 28.63 -57.43
CA ARG A 112 16.59 27.46 -57.94
C ARG A 112 17.07 27.60 -59.38
N TYR A 113 16.23 28.15 -60.25
CA TYR A 113 16.54 28.32 -61.68
C TYR A 113 16.97 29.75 -62.03
N GLN A 114 17.06 30.63 -61.03
CA GLN A 114 17.39 32.05 -61.17
C GLN A 114 16.60 32.70 -62.31
N THR A 115 15.28 32.53 -62.29
CA THR A 115 14.36 33.05 -63.32
C THR A 115 13.65 34.33 -62.86
N GLY A 116 13.04 35.06 -63.80
CA GLY A 116 12.27 36.29 -63.50
C GLY A 116 13.11 37.40 -62.85
N GLU A 117 12.43 38.25 -62.07
CA GLU A 117 13.04 39.44 -61.41
C GLU A 117 14.26 39.08 -60.54
N PHE A 118 14.21 37.95 -59.83
CA PHE A 118 15.30 37.46 -58.98
C PHE A 118 16.55 37.09 -59.79
N GLY A 119 16.37 36.48 -60.96
CA GLY A 119 17.45 36.16 -61.90
C GLY A 119 18.00 37.39 -62.64
N ASP A 120 17.12 38.32 -62.99
CA ASP A 120 17.51 39.58 -63.63
C ASP A 120 18.40 40.44 -62.70
N ALA A 121 18.08 40.45 -61.40
CA ALA A 121 18.92 41.07 -60.37
C ALA A 121 20.31 40.42 -60.27
N LEU A 122 20.41 39.09 -60.37
CA LEU A 122 21.70 38.38 -60.39
C LEU A 122 22.53 38.72 -61.63
N ARG A 123 21.91 38.76 -62.83
CA ARG A 123 22.58 39.16 -64.10
C ARG A 123 23.06 40.61 -64.10
N LYS A 124 22.42 41.50 -63.33
CA LYS A 124 22.94 42.88 -63.16
C LYS A 124 24.30 42.89 -62.45
N ASN A 125 24.60 41.90 -61.61
CA ASN A 125 25.92 41.77 -60.99
C ASN A 125 26.99 41.21 -61.95
N GLU A 126 26.62 40.41 -62.96
CA GLU A 126 27.54 40.02 -64.06
C GLU A 126 28.14 41.26 -64.75
N LYS A 127 27.33 42.32 -64.90
CA LYS A 127 27.78 43.61 -65.50
C LYS A 127 28.67 44.46 -64.59
N ARG A 128 28.90 44.06 -63.33
CA ARG A 128 29.70 44.80 -62.33
C ARG A 128 31.12 44.26 -62.15
N GLY A 129 31.60 43.41 -63.07
CA GLY A 129 32.98 42.91 -63.08
C GLY A 129 33.23 41.74 -62.13
N VAL A 130 32.21 40.92 -61.85
CA VAL A 130 32.36 39.65 -61.12
C VAL A 130 33.00 38.62 -62.04
N THR A 131 33.95 37.81 -61.53
CA THR A 131 34.60 36.75 -62.32
C THR A 131 33.60 35.64 -62.66
N ASP A 132 33.77 35.00 -63.83
CA ASP A 132 32.88 33.92 -64.29
C ASP A 132 32.82 32.78 -63.26
N ASP A 133 33.95 32.42 -62.65
CA ASP A 133 34.02 31.39 -61.59
C ASP A 133 33.17 31.75 -60.36
N LYS A 134 33.18 33.02 -59.95
CA LYS A 134 32.43 33.48 -58.76
C LYS A 134 30.93 33.53 -59.04
N MET A 135 30.55 33.92 -60.26
CA MET A 135 29.15 33.89 -60.70
C MET A 135 28.61 32.46 -60.75
N GLU A 136 29.41 31.50 -61.21
CA GLU A 136 29.03 30.09 -61.25
C GLU A 136 28.87 29.52 -59.83
N ASN A 137 29.78 29.85 -58.90
CA ASN A 137 29.65 29.45 -57.50
C ASN A 137 28.38 29.98 -56.82
N TRP A 138 27.99 31.23 -57.10
CA TRP A 138 26.75 31.82 -56.60
C TRP A 138 25.52 31.14 -57.19
N LYS A 139 25.49 30.87 -58.50
CA LYS A 139 24.42 30.09 -59.14
C LYS A 139 24.29 28.71 -58.53
N GLU A 140 25.41 28.04 -58.29
CA GLU A 140 25.45 26.73 -57.62
C GLU A 140 24.93 26.80 -56.18
N ALA A 141 25.29 27.83 -55.41
CA ALA A 141 24.81 28.02 -54.03
C ALA A 141 23.31 28.28 -53.95
N LEU A 142 22.78 29.14 -54.84
CA LEU A 142 21.35 29.37 -54.95
C LEU A 142 20.60 28.09 -55.34
N ALA A 143 21.11 27.33 -56.32
CA ALA A 143 20.51 26.06 -56.73
C ALA A 143 20.58 24.99 -55.62
N TYR A 144 21.69 24.90 -54.89
CA TYR A 144 21.89 23.91 -53.84
C TYR A 144 21.02 24.19 -52.61
N VAL A 145 21.09 25.40 -52.05
CA VAL A 145 20.35 25.73 -50.82
C VAL A 145 18.84 25.75 -51.06
N SER A 146 18.39 26.18 -52.23
CA SER A 146 16.95 26.15 -52.57
C SER A 146 16.39 24.73 -52.79
N ASN A 147 17.24 23.71 -52.96
CA ASN A 147 16.81 22.31 -53.02
C ASN A 147 16.61 21.66 -51.64
N LEU A 148 17.02 22.33 -50.57
CA LEU A 148 16.76 21.86 -49.21
C LEU A 148 15.28 22.09 -48.85
N LEU A 149 14.73 21.21 -48.01
CA LEU A 149 13.37 21.40 -47.48
C LEU A 149 13.33 22.66 -46.62
N GLY A 150 12.44 23.57 -46.98
CA GLY A 150 12.33 24.89 -46.36
C GLY A 150 10.92 25.35 -46.13
N PHE A 151 10.78 26.62 -45.76
CA PHE A 151 9.50 27.25 -45.47
C PHE A 151 9.14 28.25 -46.57
N GLU A 152 7.93 28.16 -47.11
CA GLU A 152 7.41 29.11 -48.11
C GLU A 152 6.36 30.02 -47.50
N PHE A 153 6.53 31.33 -47.70
CA PHE A 153 5.54 32.35 -47.34
C PHE A 153 5.15 33.16 -48.57
N ASP A 154 3.84 33.18 -48.85
CA ASP A 154 3.24 34.00 -49.90
C ASP A 154 2.15 34.87 -49.29
N GLY A 155 2.49 36.14 -49.05
CA GLY A 155 1.60 37.14 -48.45
C GLY A 155 0.36 37.46 -49.30
N LYS A 156 0.27 36.97 -50.55
CA LYS A 156 -0.93 37.11 -51.40
C LYS A 156 -1.96 36.01 -51.16
N ARG A 157 -1.60 34.92 -50.46
CA ARG A 157 -2.55 33.86 -50.11
C ARG A 157 -3.26 34.22 -48.80
N TYR A 158 -4.57 34.50 -48.90
CA TYR A 158 -5.48 34.89 -47.80
C TYR A 158 -5.56 33.95 -46.57
N LYS A 159 -4.71 32.91 -46.45
CA LYS A 159 -4.74 31.90 -45.38
C LYS A 159 -3.49 31.85 -44.48
N LEU A 160 -2.40 32.56 -44.78
CA LEU A 160 -1.15 32.50 -44.00
C LEU A 160 -0.91 33.79 -43.21
N ASN A 161 -0.89 33.69 -41.88
CA ASN A 161 -0.50 34.78 -40.98
C ASN A 161 1.03 34.71 -40.77
N GLU A 162 1.72 35.84 -40.95
CA GLU A 162 3.17 35.94 -40.76
C GLU A 162 3.63 35.47 -39.37
N ASN A 163 2.84 35.71 -38.32
CA ASN A 163 3.12 35.25 -36.96
C ASN A 163 3.06 33.71 -36.82
N THR A 164 2.10 33.06 -37.47
CA THR A 164 2.00 31.59 -37.43
C THR A 164 3.11 30.94 -38.26
N PHE A 165 3.56 31.63 -39.31
CA PHE A 165 4.72 31.24 -40.10
C PHE A 165 6.03 31.33 -39.30
N ILE A 166 6.27 32.45 -38.60
CA ILE A 166 7.45 32.63 -37.72
C ILE A 166 7.50 31.54 -36.64
N ASN A 167 6.37 31.24 -35.98
CA ASN A 167 6.33 30.20 -34.95
C ASN A 167 6.69 28.81 -35.49
N LYS A 168 6.34 28.49 -36.74
CA LYS A 168 6.74 27.23 -37.38
C LYS A 168 8.26 27.16 -37.56
N ILE A 169 8.87 28.25 -38.00
CA ILE A 169 10.32 28.35 -38.18
C ILE A 169 11.03 28.17 -36.82
N VAL A 170 10.59 28.89 -35.79
CA VAL A 170 11.19 28.81 -34.43
C VAL A 170 11.12 27.39 -33.88
N ASN A 171 9.99 26.70 -34.05
CA ASN A 171 9.85 25.31 -33.60
C ASN A 171 10.80 24.35 -34.35
N GLU A 172 10.98 24.53 -35.65
CA GLU A 172 11.93 23.71 -36.44
C GLU A 172 13.37 23.96 -36.01
N VAL A 173 13.74 25.22 -35.73
CA VAL A 173 15.07 25.56 -35.20
C VAL A 173 15.31 24.90 -33.85
N LEU A 174 14.33 24.91 -32.94
CA LEU A 174 14.44 24.24 -31.64
C LEU A 174 14.64 22.72 -31.80
N GLN A 175 13.86 22.08 -32.67
CA GLN A 175 14.02 20.65 -32.95
C GLN A 175 15.38 20.34 -33.60
N ALA A 176 15.85 21.21 -34.49
CA ALA A 176 17.14 21.09 -35.14
C ALA A 176 18.30 21.21 -34.13
N LEU A 177 18.24 22.15 -33.18
CA LEU A 177 19.26 22.31 -32.14
C LEU A 177 19.32 21.12 -31.18
N ASN A 178 18.17 20.52 -30.85
CA ASN A 178 18.09 19.36 -29.97
C ASN A 178 18.67 18.07 -30.60
N LYS A 179 18.69 17.98 -31.93
CA LYS A 179 19.20 16.80 -32.66
C LYS A 179 20.70 16.84 -32.93
N ILE A 180 21.36 17.98 -32.74
CA ILE A 180 22.80 18.12 -32.93
C ILE A 180 23.48 17.82 -31.57
N PRO A 181 24.31 16.77 -31.42
CA PRO A 181 24.96 16.42 -30.16
C PRO A 181 25.88 17.54 -29.63
N LEU A 182 25.94 17.73 -28.31
CA LEU A 182 26.95 18.59 -27.65
C LEU A 182 28.24 17.77 -27.45
N GLU A 183 29.23 17.94 -28.31
CA GLU A 183 30.58 17.42 -28.07
C GLU A 183 31.35 18.32 -27.10
N GLU A 184 31.22 18.08 -25.79
CA GLU A 184 32.23 18.47 -24.78
C GLU A 184 32.24 17.49 -23.59
N ARG A 185 32.92 16.35 -23.77
CA ARG A 185 33.62 15.54 -22.74
C ARG A 185 34.77 14.89 -23.53
N THR A 186 36.05 15.05 -23.23
CA THR A 186 36.74 14.89 -21.94
C THR A 186 38.24 15.16 -22.16
N HIS A 187 38.94 15.70 -21.15
CA HIS A 187 40.36 15.38 -20.97
C HIS A 187 40.48 14.14 -20.08
N GLY A 188 41.16 13.11 -20.59
CA GLY A 188 41.48 11.88 -19.87
C GLY A 188 41.89 10.74 -20.81
N THR A 189 43.06 10.86 -21.43
CA THR A 189 43.92 9.80 -21.99
C THR A 189 43.90 8.51 -21.16
N CYS A 190 44.15 7.28 -21.62
CA CYS A 190 44.39 6.60 -22.90
C CYS A 190 44.40 5.10 -22.52
N VAL A 191 43.87 4.18 -23.34
CA VAL A 191 44.57 2.98 -23.86
C VAL A 191 43.70 2.41 -24.98
N GLU A 192 44.33 2.26 -26.15
CA GLU A 192 43.81 1.57 -27.33
C GLU A 192 43.92 0.04 -27.15
N HIS A 193 42.89 -0.72 -27.55
CA HIS A 193 42.88 -1.52 -28.79
C HIS A 193 41.80 -2.60 -28.82
N ALA A 194 41.41 -2.89 -30.06
CA ALA A 194 40.80 -4.12 -30.59
C ALA A 194 39.26 -4.20 -30.68
N GLN A 195 38.84 -3.97 -31.92
CA GLN A 195 37.60 -4.35 -32.59
C GLN A 195 36.97 -5.67 -32.08
N ASN A 196 35.66 -5.65 -31.81
CA ASN A 196 34.64 -6.43 -32.54
C ASN A 196 33.24 -6.33 -31.88
N SER A 197 32.24 -6.68 -32.70
CA SER A 197 30.81 -6.90 -32.40
C SER A 197 29.92 -5.69 -32.09
N ARG A 198 29.22 -5.25 -33.14
CA ARG A 198 27.91 -4.60 -33.08
C ARG A 198 26.86 -5.58 -32.55
N GLY A 199 25.99 -5.06 -31.68
CA GLY A 199 24.65 -5.59 -31.42
C GLY A 199 24.35 -5.59 -29.93
N GLU A 200 23.34 -4.81 -29.53
CA GLU A 200 22.71 -4.82 -28.19
C GLU A 200 23.46 -4.11 -27.06
N GLU A 201 23.58 -2.78 -27.13
CA GLU A 201 23.84 -1.97 -25.91
C GLU A 201 23.39 -0.49 -26.03
N GLN A 202 22.48 -0.16 -26.96
CA GLN A 202 22.02 1.23 -27.18
C GLN A 202 20.69 1.59 -26.50
N GLU A 203 20.04 0.68 -25.77
CA GLU A 203 18.81 1.02 -25.02
C GLU A 203 19.05 1.41 -23.55
N GLU A 204 20.26 1.25 -22.99
CA GLU A 204 20.51 1.56 -21.57
C GLU A 204 21.11 2.96 -21.30
N GLU A 205 21.63 3.68 -22.29
CA GLU A 205 22.27 4.99 -22.06
C GLU A 205 21.30 6.17 -21.90
N GLU A 206 20.02 6.05 -22.28
CA GLU A 206 19.02 7.10 -22.04
C GLU A 206 18.37 7.04 -20.63
N GLU A 207 18.50 5.92 -19.87
CA GLU A 207 17.91 5.82 -18.52
C GLU A 207 18.69 6.59 -17.42
N ALA A 208 19.92 7.05 -17.69
CA ALA A 208 20.77 7.68 -16.67
C ALA A 208 20.23 9.02 -16.11
N GLY A 209 19.26 9.63 -16.79
CA GLY A 209 18.62 10.90 -16.40
C GLY A 209 17.36 10.77 -15.53
N GLN A 210 16.75 9.59 -15.41
CA GLN A 210 15.42 9.48 -14.81
C GLN A 210 15.50 9.42 -13.27
N ILE A 211 14.93 10.43 -12.58
CA ILE A 211 14.76 10.40 -11.12
C ILE A 211 13.76 9.29 -10.79
N CYS A 212 14.21 8.26 -10.06
CA CYS A 212 13.42 7.05 -9.77
C CYS A 212 12.08 7.39 -9.08
N GLY A 213 10.98 6.81 -9.54
CA GLY A 213 9.63 7.01 -8.98
C GLY A 213 9.03 8.41 -9.14
N LEU A 214 9.65 9.31 -9.92
CA LEU A 214 9.15 10.68 -10.11
C LEU A 214 7.98 10.76 -11.10
N LYS A 215 8.00 9.96 -12.17
CA LYS A 215 6.99 10.00 -13.24
C LYS A 215 5.57 9.78 -12.71
N GLN A 216 5.36 8.70 -11.94
CA GLN A 216 4.07 8.42 -11.31
C GLN A 216 3.59 9.57 -10.40
N ARG A 217 4.48 10.12 -9.58
CA ARG A 217 4.13 11.24 -8.67
C ARG A 217 3.76 12.51 -9.42
N LEU A 218 4.38 12.75 -10.58
CA LEU A 218 4.05 13.88 -11.46
C LEU A 218 2.67 13.73 -12.08
N GLU A 219 2.35 12.52 -12.56
CA GLU A 219 1.03 12.18 -13.12
C GLU A 219 -0.06 12.36 -12.06
N GLU A 220 0.11 11.79 -10.87
CA GLU A 220 -0.85 11.94 -9.75
C GLU A 220 -1.02 13.40 -9.29
N LEU A 221 0.08 14.17 -9.23
CA LEU A 221 0.02 15.59 -8.88
C LEU A 221 -0.69 16.40 -9.98
N ALA A 222 -0.45 16.10 -11.26
CA ALA A 222 -1.10 16.75 -12.39
C ALA A 222 -2.60 16.51 -12.41
N GLU A 223 -3.03 15.29 -12.09
CA GLU A 223 -4.45 14.93 -11.91
C GLU A 223 -5.07 15.69 -10.74
N THR A 224 -4.37 15.77 -9.60
CA THR A 224 -4.88 16.48 -8.40
C THR A 224 -5.03 17.99 -8.67
N VAL A 225 -4.06 18.59 -9.34
CA VAL A 225 -4.08 20.01 -9.76
C VAL A 225 -5.13 20.25 -10.86
N ASP A 226 -5.49 19.19 -11.59
CA ASP A 226 -6.34 19.23 -12.78
C ASP A 226 -5.86 20.32 -13.73
N ILE A 227 -4.65 20.13 -14.26
CA ILE A 227 -3.97 21.11 -15.14
C ILE A 227 -4.85 21.52 -16.33
N HIS A 228 -5.75 20.65 -16.77
CA HIS A 228 -6.65 20.87 -17.89
C HIS A 228 -8.02 21.47 -17.51
N GLY A 229 -8.37 21.48 -16.23
CA GLY A 229 -9.64 21.96 -15.73
C GLY A 229 -9.82 23.47 -15.77
N VAL A 230 -11.10 23.88 -15.79
CA VAL A 230 -11.54 25.29 -15.86
C VAL A 230 -11.54 25.96 -14.48
N GLU A 231 -11.51 25.17 -13.40
CA GLU A 231 -11.56 25.64 -12.02
C GLU A 231 -10.20 26.12 -11.51
N THR A 232 -10.23 27.10 -10.60
CA THR A 232 -9.04 27.49 -9.84
C THR A 232 -8.82 26.48 -8.72
N ARG A 233 -7.74 25.69 -8.82
CA ARG A 233 -7.40 24.68 -7.80
C ARG A 233 -6.13 25.07 -7.07
N ILE A 234 -6.20 24.91 -5.76
CA ILE A 234 -5.09 25.07 -4.84
C ILE A 234 -4.72 23.69 -4.34
N VAL A 235 -3.48 23.26 -4.56
CA VAL A 235 -3.00 21.94 -4.11
C VAL A 235 -1.87 22.11 -3.11
N GLN A 236 -2.11 21.71 -1.86
CA GLN A 236 -1.04 21.57 -0.88
C GLN A 236 -0.35 20.21 -1.03
N VAL A 237 0.94 20.22 -1.29
CA VAL A 237 1.82 19.06 -1.42
C VAL A 237 2.50 18.80 -0.08
N VAL A 238 2.06 17.74 0.59
CA VAL A 238 2.42 17.46 1.99
C VAL A 238 3.11 16.09 2.10
N GLY A 239 3.93 15.91 3.12
CA GLY A 239 4.58 14.63 3.38
C GLY A 239 5.77 14.76 4.31
N MET A 240 6.34 13.62 4.72
CA MET A 240 7.47 13.56 5.65
C MET A 240 8.67 14.41 5.17
N PRO A 241 9.46 15.02 6.07
CA PRO A 241 10.69 15.72 5.69
C PRO A 241 11.63 14.82 4.89
N GLY A 242 12.15 15.30 3.75
CA GLY A 242 13.03 14.50 2.89
C GLY A 242 12.33 13.47 1.99
N ILE A 243 10.99 13.48 1.90
CA ILE A 243 10.22 12.61 1.00
C ILE A 243 10.33 12.97 -0.50
N GLY A 244 10.88 14.16 -0.81
CA GLY A 244 11.08 14.65 -2.18
C GLY A 244 10.08 15.71 -2.67
N LYS A 245 9.37 16.42 -1.77
CA LYS A 245 8.42 17.51 -2.14
C LYS A 245 9.05 18.55 -3.09
N THR A 246 10.14 19.20 -2.67
CA THR A 246 10.88 20.18 -3.46
C THR A 246 11.28 19.64 -4.84
N THR A 247 11.74 18.39 -4.90
CA THR A 247 12.11 17.74 -6.16
C THR A 247 10.90 17.55 -7.07
N LEU A 248 9.76 17.13 -6.51
CA LEU A 248 8.51 16.96 -7.23
C LEU A 248 7.98 18.28 -7.80
N LEU A 249 7.94 19.35 -7.00
CA LEU A 249 7.45 20.66 -7.45
C LEU A 249 8.34 21.29 -8.53
N LYS A 250 9.67 21.14 -8.42
CA LYS A 250 10.60 21.59 -9.46
C LYS A 250 10.33 20.89 -10.79
N ALA A 251 10.17 19.56 -10.76
CA ALA A 251 9.86 18.80 -11.97
C ALA A 251 8.48 19.14 -12.53
N PHE A 252 7.48 19.28 -11.65
CA PHE A 252 6.11 19.66 -12.02
C PHE A 252 6.05 21.04 -12.68
N TYR A 253 6.78 22.01 -12.14
CA TYR A 253 6.90 23.32 -12.75
C TYR A 253 7.51 23.21 -14.15
N ASN A 254 8.66 22.53 -14.28
CA ASN A 254 9.36 22.39 -15.57
C ASN A 254 8.54 21.67 -16.63
N GLU A 255 7.62 20.79 -16.26
CA GLU A 255 6.74 20.08 -17.18
C GLU A 255 5.60 20.98 -17.71
N TRP A 256 5.02 21.82 -16.84
CA TRP A 256 3.80 22.56 -17.15
C TRP A 256 3.96 24.07 -17.32
N TYR A 257 5.12 24.66 -16.99
CA TYR A 257 5.35 26.10 -17.03
C TYR A 257 5.06 26.72 -18.41
N SER A 258 5.34 25.98 -19.49
CA SER A 258 5.17 26.44 -20.88
C SER A 258 3.71 26.69 -21.28
N ARG A 259 2.75 26.13 -20.53
CA ARG A 259 1.30 26.25 -20.80
C ARG A 259 0.67 27.53 -20.23
N PHE A 260 1.39 28.24 -19.37
CA PHE A 260 0.90 29.44 -18.70
C PHE A 260 1.78 30.63 -19.10
N PHE A 261 1.14 31.75 -19.42
CA PHE A 261 1.84 32.98 -19.77
C PHE A 261 2.47 33.63 -18.54
N ARG A 262 1.69 33.75 -17.45
CA ARG A 262 2.18 34.21 -16.14
C ARG A 262 2.42 33.02 -15.23
N ARG A 263 3.64 32.92 -14.71
CA ARG A 263 4.09 31.75 -13.97
C ARG A 263 5.21 32.12 -13.01
N VAL A 264 5.26 31.46 -11.88
CA VAL A 264 6.29 31.70 -10.87
C VAL A 264 6.60 30.42 -10.10
N LEU A 265 7.88 30.23 -9.79
CA LEU A 265 8.38 29.22 -8.87
C LEU A 265 9.15 29.92 -7.75
N LEU A 266 8.53 30.10 -6.59
CA LEU A 266 9.21 30.63 -5.41
C LEU A 266 9.71 29.49 -4.53
N GLN A 267 10.99 29.51 -4.18
CA GLN A 267 11.62 28.48 -3.37
C GLN A 267 12.12 29.04 -2.05
N ASN A 268 12.19 28.17 -1.04
CA ASN A 268 12.71 28.49 0.29
C ASN A 268 11.99 29.70 0.94
N ILE A 269 10.66 29.73 0.86
CA ILE A 269 9.83 30.83 1.35
C ILE A 269 10.11 31.13 2.83
N SER A 270 10.25 30.11 3.67
CA SER A 270 10.59 30.33 5.09
C SER A 270 11.95 30.99 5.31
N GLY A 271 12.91 30.81 4.40
CA GLY A 271 14.18 31.55 4.42
C GLY A 271 13.99 33.01 4.02
N ILE A 272 13.19 33.27 2.99
CA ILE A 272 12.85 34.62 2.53
C ILE A 272 12.15 35.41 3.64
N VAL A 273 11.14 34.84 4.28
CA VAL A 273 10.40 35.51 5.37
C VAL A 273 11.32 35.82 6.55
N LYS A 274 12.24 34.90 6.91
CA LYS A 274 13.23 35.15 7.98
C LYS A 274 14.18 36.30 7.67
N GLN A 275 14.50 36.52 6.39
CA GLN A 275 15.46 37.53 5.98
C GLN A 275 14.81 38.89 5.70
N TRP A 276 13.62 38.90 5.11
CA TRP A 276 12.98 40.11 4.54
C TRP A 276 11.64 40.48 5.19
N GLY A 277 11.10 39.63 6.07
CA GLY A 277 9.80 39.82 6.73
C GLY A 277 8.61 39.26 5.92
N LEU A 278 7.50 39.01 6.62
CA LEU A 278 6.28 38.40 6.04
C LEU A 278 5.56 39.33 5.06
N GLU A 279 5.51 40.64 5.38
CA GLU A 279 4.86 41.70 4.60
C GLU A 279 5.41 41.84 3.17
N ARG A 280 6.67 41.47 2.94
CA ARG A 280 7.31 41.58 1.62
C ARG A 280 7.02 40.42 0.68
N LEU A 281 6.44 39.33 1.19
CA LEU A 281 6.21 38.11 0.41
C LEU A 281 5.22 38.31 -0.76
N PRO A 282 4.09 39.03 -0.60
CA PRO A 282 3.20 39.38 -1.72
C PRO A 282 3.88 40.25 -2.78
N VAL A 283 4.70 41.22 -2.37
CA VAL A 283 5.44 42.13 -3.28
C VAL A 283 6.40 41.33 -4.16
N MET A 284 7.14 40.40 -3.58
CA MET A 284 8.06 39.54 -4.33
C MET A 284 7.32 38.63 -5.31
N LEU A 285 6.18 38.07 -4.90
CA LEU A 285 5.33 37.25 -5.77
C LEU A 285 4.80 38.04 -6.97
N LEU A 286 4.39 39.30 -6.73
CA LEU A 286 3.92 40.22 -7.78
C LEU A 286 5.03 40.55 -8.78
N ARG A 287 6.24 40.91 -8.30
CA ARG A 287 7.39 41.23 -9.17
C ARG A 287 7.70 40.09 -10.14
N GLU A 288 7.70 38.86 -9.64
CA GLU A 288 7.96 37.67 -10.46
C GLU A 288 6.84 37.35 -11.46
N LEU A 289 5.57 37.56 -11.09
CA LEU A 289 4.43 37.34 -11.99
C LEU A 289 4.30 38.41 -13.09
N LEU A 290 4.83 39.61 -12.84
CA LEU A 290 4.74 40.77 -13.74
C LEU A 290 6.01 40.98 -14.58
N GLY A 291 7.17 40.47 -14.16
CA GLY A 291 8.39 40.45 -14.97
C GLY A 291 9.21 41.75 -14.96
N ASN A 292 9.37 42.38 -13.78
CA ASN A 292 10.09 43.65 -13.55
C ASN A 292 9.44 44.92 -14.17
N ASP A 293 8.14 45.13 -13.97
CA ASP A 293 7.63 46.52 -13.90
C ASP A 293 8.16 47.13 -12.58
N ASP A 294 8.57 48.41 -12.55
CA ASP A 294 9.05 49.11 -11.34
C ASP A 294 7.94 49.17 -10.27
N ILE A 295 7.77 48.09 -9.49
CA ILE A 295 6.79 48.02 -8.39
C ILE A 295 7.34 48.83 -7.22
N GLU A 296 6.78 50.02 -6.99
CA GLU A 296 7.05 50.86 -5.82
C GLU A 296 6.73 50.09 -4.53
N ASP A 297 7.68 50.10 -3.56
CA ASP A 297 7.55 49.42 -2.25
C ASP A 297 6.46 50.09 -1.36
N ASP A 298 5.83 51.19 -1.83
CA ASP A 298 4.93 52.10 -1.09
C ASP A 298 3.64 52.41 -1.87
N GLY A 299 2.68 51.47 -1.88
CA GLY A 299 1.26 51.84 -2.02
C GLY A 299 0.50 51.36 -3.26
N THR A 300 -0.66 50.75 -2.98
CA THR A 300 -1.78 50.38 -3.88
C THR A 300 -1.52 49.31 -4.95
N TYR A 301 -1.72 48.05 -4.56
CA TYR A 301 -1.75 46.86 -5.44
C TYR A 301 -2.91 46.82 -6.47
N GLU A 302 -3.85 47.77 -6.40
CA GLU A 302 -5.05 47.82 -7.24
C GLU A 302 -4.74 48.01 -8.74
N GLU A 303 -3.67 48.75 -9.09
CA GLU A 303 -3.30 48.94 -10.50
C GLU A 303 -2.80 47.64 -11.17
N TYR A 304 -2.17 46.77 -10.39
CA TYR A 304 -1.62 45.49 -10.85
C TYR A 304 -2.68 44.37 -10.89
N LYS A 305 -3.75 44.51 -10.10
CA LYS A 305 -4.89 43.59 -10.06
C LYS A 305 -5.57 43.44 -11.42
N GLU A 306 -5.81 44.54 -12.13
CA GLU A 306 -6.37 44.47 -13.48
C GLU A 306 -5.46 43.74 -14.48
N LYS A 307 -4.13 43.84 -14.32
CA LYS A 307 -3.18 43.14 -15.19
C LYS A 307 -3.20 41.62 -14.95
N LEU A 308 -3.24 41.18 -13.69
CA LEU A 308 -3.20 39.76 -13.34
C LEU A 308 -4.56 39.04 -13.55
N CYS A 309 -5.68 39.74 -13.41
CA CYS A 309 -7.02 39.19 -13.70
C CYS A 309 -7.28 38.91 -15.19
N LYS A 310 -6.44 39.42 -16.11
CA LYS A 310 -6.59 39.19 -17.56
C LYS A 310 -6.18 37.77 -17.98
N GLU A 311 -5.26 37.14 -17.27
CA GLU A 311 -4.61 35.88 -17.68
C GLU A 311 -4.63 34.84 -16.55
N LYS A 312 -4.58 33.55 -16.93
CA LYS A 312 -4.45 32.47 -15.94
C LYS A 312 -3.02 32.42 -15.42
N VAL A 313 -2.85 32.36 -14.11
CA VAL A 313 -1.52 32.25 -13.47
C VAL A 313 -1.22 30.82 -13.05
N PHE A 314 0.06 30.45 -13.10
CA PHE A 314 0.57 29.20 -12.55
C PHE A 314 1.62 29.46 -11.48
N ILE A 315 1.26 29.19 -10.23
CA ILE A 315 2.06 29.54 -9.06
C ILE A 315 2.51 28.26 -8.38
N VAL A 316 3.83 28.11 -8.20
CA VAL A 316 4.43 27.00 -7.48
C VAL A 316 5.26 27.56 -6.32
N LEU A 317 4.89 27.20 -5.10
CA LEU A 317 5.48 27.71 -3.86
C LEU A 317 6.15 26.56 -3.10
N ASP A 318 7.44 26.67 -2.82
CA ASP A 318 8.21 25.64 -2.11
C ASP A 318 8.83 26.18 -0.82
N GLY A 319 8.78 25.35 0.23
CA GLY A 319 9.44 25.61 1.50
C GLY A 319 8.68 26.54 2.43
N THR A 320 7.36 26.43 2.52
CA THR A 320 6.57 27.06 3.59
C THR A 320 6.56 26.18 4.85
N SER A 321 6.86 26.76 6.01
CA SER A 321 6.87 26.08 7.31
C SER A 321 5.77 26.53 8.25
N ASP A 322 5.12 27.67 7.96
CA ASP A 322 4.11 28.31 8.79
C ASP A 322 2.85 28.58 7.94
N GLU A 323 1.68 28.31 8.50
CA GLU A 323 0.38 28.52 7.86
C GLU A 323 0.12 30.02 7.60
N THR A 324 0.67 30.91 8.43
CA THR A 324 0.58 32.36 8.23
C THR A 324 1.22 32.82 6.92
N HIS A 325 2.31 32.17 6.49
CA HIS A 325 2.94 32.47 5.20
C HIS A 325 1.98 32.18 4.04
N ILE A 326 1.22 31.10 4.16
CA ILE A 326 0.27 30.64 3.15
C ILE A 326 -0.98 31.53 3.15
N GLN A 327 -1.48 31.90 4.33
CA GLN A 327 -2.63 32.81 4.49
C GLN A 327 -2.37 34.18 3.87
N VAL A 328 -1.23 34.82 4.16
CA VAL A 328 -0.89 36.14 3.58
C VAL A 328 -0.81 36.11 2.06
N ILE A 329 -0.25 35.04 1.49
CA ILE A 329 -0.22 34.85 0.03
C ILE A 329 -1.64 34.68 -0.51
N PHE A 330 -2.52 33.91 0.15
CA PHE A 330 -3.87 33.70 -0.34
C PHE A 330 -4.78 34.90 -0.20
N GLU A 331 -4.73 35.63 0.91
CA GLU A 331 -5.47 36.89 1.08
C GLU A 331 -5.13 37.86 -0.06
N SER A 332 -3.84 37.95 -0.40
CA SER A 332 -3.37 38.77 -1.52
C SER A 332 -3.84 38.23 -2.88
N LEU A 333 -3.73 36.91 -3.13
CA LEU A 333 -4.05 36.30 -4.42
C LEU A 333 -5.56 36.23 -4.74
N ARG A 334 -6.44 36.22 -3.73
CA ARG A 334 -7.90 36.11 -3.90
C ARG A 334 -8.44 37.12 -4.89
N GLU A 335 -7.90 38.33 -4.85
CA GLU A 335 -8.37 39.43 -5.67
C GLU A 335 -7.61 39.58 -6.99
N TRP A 336 -6.50 38.87 -7.18
CA TRP A 336 -5.54 39.09 -8.28
C TRP A 336 -5.52 37.99 -9.35
N ILE A 337 -6.23 36.88 -9.16
CA ILE A 337 -6.12 35.73 -10.08
C ILE A 337 -7.38 35.48 -10.90
N LYS A 338 -7.20 35.22 -12.20
CA LYS A 338 -8.29 34.81 -13.09
C LYS A 338 -8.77 33.39 -12.77
N LYS A 339 -10.07 33.12 -12.95
CA LYS A 339 -10.64 31.77 -12.85
C LYS A 339 -9.91 30.78 -13.78
N GLY A 340 -9.56 29.61 -13.23
CA GLY A 340 -8.78 28.58 -13.91
C GLY A 340 -7.27 28.67 -13.68
N SER A 341 -6.83 29.54 -12.77
CA SER A 341 -5.44 29.61 -12.31
C SER A 341 -5.07 28.39 -11.45
N LYS A 342 -3.80 28.01 -11.45
CA LYS A 342 -3.32 26.79 -10.75
C LYS A 342 -2.26 27.16 -9.73
N ILE A 343 -2.47 26.77 -8.47
CA ILE A 343 -1.59 27.10 -7.36
C ILE A 343 -1.18 25.81 -6.66
N VAL A 344 0.13 25.57 -6.51
CA VAL A 344 0.67 24.37 -5.88
C VAL A 344 1.68 24.77 -4.81
N ILE A 345 1.53 24.25 -3.58
CA ILE A 345 2.31 24.69 -2.41
C ILE A 345 2.90 23.48 -1.69
N ALA A 346 4.23 23.39 -1.56
CA ALA A 346 4.85 22.45 -0.62
C ALA A 346 4.88 23.02 0.78
N THR A 347 4.29 22.27 1.71
CA THR A 347 4.30 22.59 3.14
C THR A 347 4.93 21.43 3.94
N ARG A 348 5.39 21.72 5.15
CA ARG A 348 5.89 20.69 6.09
C ARG A 348 4.77 20.06 6.93
N ALA A 349 3.65 20.75 7.08
CA ALA A 349 2.50 20.32 7.86
C ALA A 349 1.21 20.47 7.05
N VAL A 350 0.24 19.57 7.27
CA VAL A 350 -1.09 19.71 6.70
C VAL A 350 -1.79 20.90 7.33
N SER A 351 -2.23 21.86 6.51
CA SER A 351 -3.02 22.99 6.97
C SER A 351 -4.50 22.75 6.63
N ARG A 352 -5.36 22.80 7.65
CA ARG A 352 -6.81 22.52 7.52
C ARG A 352 -7.67 23.78 7.62
N ASP A 353 -7.12 24.87 8.18
CA ASP A 353 -7.83 26.13 8.40
C ASP A 353 -7.64 27.13 7.25
N LEU A 354 -6.97 26.71 6.17
CA LEU A 354 -6.92 27.39 4.88
C LEU A 354 -8.29 27.31 4.18
N VAL A 355 -9.32 27.97 4.75
CA VAL A 355 -10.64 28.03 4.13
C VAL A 355 -10.66 29.14 3.09
N PRO A 356 -10.74 28.83 1.77
CA PRO A 356 -11.13 29.84 0.80
C PRO A 356 -12.54 30.33 1.16
N GLY A 357 -12.67 31.60 1.49
CA GLY A 357 -13.92 32.23 1.92
C GLY A 357 -14.85 32.61 0.77
N ASP A 358 -14.67 31.97 -0.39
CA ASP A 358 -15.48 32.09 -1.58
C ASP A 358 -15.69 30.69 -2.17
N ASP A 359 -16.90 30.36 -2.62
CA ASP A 359 -17.31 29.04 -3.14
C ASP A 359 -16.56 28.66 -4.45
N SER A 360 -15.71 29.54 -4.97
CA SER A 360 -15.03 29.41 -6.27
C SER A 360 -13.64 28.76 -6.23
N MET A 361 -13.00 28.63 -5.06
CA MET A 361 -11.65 28.05 -4.92
C MET A 361 -11.68 26.75 -4.13
N ILE A 362 -11.10 25.69 -4.71
CA ILE A 362 -11.07 24.36 -4.09
C ILE A 362 -9.65 24.04 -3.60
N LEU A 363 -9.52 23.74 -2.30
CA LEU A 363 -8.28 23.27 -1.69
C LEU A 363 -8.21 21.74 -1.71
N HIS A 364 -7.21 21.19 -2.40
CA HIS A 364 -6.86 19.78 -2.38
C HIS A 364 -5.54 19.53 -1.67
N THR A 365 -5.39 18.34 -1.09
CA THR A 365 -4.16 17.90 -0.42
C THR A 365 -3.59 16.71 -1.15
N TYR A 366 -2.37 16.85 -1.68
CA TYR A 366 -1.62 15.76 -2.28
C TYR A 366 -0.57 15.24 -1.29
N PHE A 367 -0.77 14.02 -0.80
CA PHE A 367 0.17 13.34 0.08
C PHE A 367 1.24 12.64 -0.75
N VAL A 368 2.50 13.10 -0.66
CA VAL A 368 3.59 12.50 -1.44
C VAL A 368 3.88 11.09 -0.94
N PRO A 369 3.73 10.05 -1.79
CA PRO A 369 3.96 8.67 -1.38
C PRO A 369 5.45 8.39 -1.15
N LEU A 370 5.78 7.31 -0.43
CA LEU A 370 7.12 6.74 -0.38
C LEU A 370 7.51 6.15 -1.75
N LEU A 371 8.80 5.90 -2.00
CA LEU A 371 9.21 5.18 -3.22
C LEU A 371 8.76 3.73 -3.13
N CYS A 372 8.29 3.18 -4.24
CA CYS A 372 8.08 1.74 -4.33
C CYS A 372 9.41 0.99 -4.11
N TYR A 373 9.35 -0.28 -3.75
CA TYR A 373 10.55 -1.05 -3.44
C TYR A 373 11.57 -1.05 -4.60
N ARG A 374 11.08 -1.18 -5.84
CA ARG A 374 11.91 -1.17 -7.06
C ARG A 374 12.63 0.17 -7.23
N ASP A 375 11.90 1.28 -7.12
CA ASP A 375 12.46 2.62 -7.26
C ASP A 375 13.39 2.98 -6.10
N GLY A 376 13.05 2.55 -4.88
CA GLY A 376 13.89 2.71 -3.71
C GLY A 376 15.24 2.00 -3.85
N LEU A 377 15.25 0.79 -4.41
CA LEU A 377 16.49 0.06 -4.70
C LEU A 377 17.31 0.72 -5.80
N LYS A 378 16.69 1.14 -6.92
CA LYS A 378 17.37 1.92 -7.96
C LYS A 378 17.97 3.20 -7.37
N HIS A 379 17.21 3.93 -6.56
CA HIS A 379 17.64 5.17 -5.92
C HIS A 379 18.81 4.96 -4.96
N PHE A 380 18.76 3.94 -4.09
CA PHE A 380 19.86 3.60 -3.21
C PHE A 380 21.13 3.21 -3.98
N ASN A 381 20.99 2.32 -4.97
CA ASN A 381 22.13 1.82 -5.75
C ASN A 381 22.86 2.96 -6.48
N ARG A 382 22.14 3.99 -6.93
CA ARG A 382 22.73 5.18 -7.56
C ARG A 382 23.70 5.93 -6.66
N TYR A 383 23.46 5.96 -5.35
CA TYR A 383 24.33 6.63 -4.38
C TYR A 383 25.36 5.68 -3.75
N ALA A 384 25.05 4.39 -3.70
CA ALA A 384 25.90 3.39 -3.06
C ALA A 384 27.02 2.85 -3.97
N PHE A 385 26.79 2.80 -5.30
CA PHE A 385 27.74 2.24 -6.26
C PHE A 385 28.18 3.28 -7.29
N ASP A 386 29.48 3.30 -7.59
CA ASP A 386 30.01 4.04 -8.72
C ASP A 386 29.87 3.26 -10.03
N HIS A 387 29.77 3.98 -11.15
CA HIS A 387 29.65 3.39 -12.49
C HIS A 387 30.81 2.42 -12.84
N GLN A 388 31.92 2.47 -12.10
CA GLN A 388 33.14 1.68 -12.35
C GLN A 388 33.17 0.29 -11.66
N ASN A 389 32.29 -0.01 -10.70
CA ASN A 389 32.31 -1.29 -9.94
C ASN A 389 31.04 -2.13 -10.18
N LYS A 390 30.80 -2.56 -11.43
CA LYS A 390 29.67 -3.44 -11.77
C LYS A 390 29.88 -4.90 -11.30
N HIS A 391 31.13 -5.38 -11.19
CA HIS A 391 31.45 -6.80 -10.96
C HIS A 391 31.18 -7.31 -9.53
N ASP A 392 31.05 -6.45 -8.51
CA ASP A 392 30.76 -6.86 -7.12
C ASP A 392 29.27 -6.80 -6.74
N ARG A 393 28.37 -6.38 -7.65
CA ARG A 393 26.96 -6.08 -7.30
C ARG A 393 26.20 -7.28 -6.74
N GLU A 394 26.49 -8.51 -7.18
CA GLU A 394 25.77 -9.70 -6.70
C GLU A 394 26.00 -9.96 -5.20
N ALA A 395 27.24 -9.80 -4.71
CA ALA A 395 27.58 -10.01 -3.31
C ALA A 395 26.89 -9.00 -2.38
N PHE A 396 26.71 -7.74 -2.83
CA PHE A 396 26.06 -6.68 -2.06
C PHE A 396 24.54 -6.65 -2.22
N THR A 397 23.97 -7.32 -3.24
CA THR A 397 22.54 -7.26 -3.56
C THR A 397 21.66 -7.61 -2.36
N LYS A 398 22.00 -8.64 -1.58
CA LYS A 398 21.22 -9.03 -0.40
C LYS A 398 21.20 -7.91 0.65
N VAL A 399 22.34 -7.28 0.91
CA VAL A 399 22.45 -6.21 1.92
C VAL A 399 21.78 -4.93 1.45
N SER A 400 21.91 -4.57 0.17
CA SER A 400 21.18 -3.44 -0.44
C SER A 400 19.67 -3.58 -0.29
N LYS A 401 19.14 -4.79 -0.51
CA LYS A 401 17.71 -5.08 -0.32
C LYS A 401 17.25 -4.85 1.12
N GLU A 402 18.07 -5.18 2.13
CA GLU A 402 17.77 -4.94 3.54
C GLU A 402 17.86 -3.46 3.93
N VAL A 403 18.84 -2.71 3.39
CA VAL A 403 18.92 -1.25 3.59
C VAL A 403 17.65 -0.57 3.07
N VAL A 404 17.16 -0.98 1.90
CA VAL A 404 15.91 -0.45 1.33
C VAL A 404 14.70 -0.81 2.18
N ARG A 405 14.65 -2.03 2.73
CA ARG A 405 13.61 -2.46 3.68
C ARG A 405 13.59 -1.59 4.93
N TYR A 406 14.76 -1.32 5.52
CA TYR A 406 14.89 -0.43 6.68
C TYR A 406 14.39 0.99 6.39
N ALA A 407 14.79 1.56 5.25
CA ALA A 407 14.41 2.92 4.88
C ALA A 407 12.95 3.04 4.36
N ARG A 408 12.28 1.91 4.07
CA ARG A 408 10.90 1.82 3.56
C ARG A 408 10.59 2.77 2.40
N GLY A 409 11.54 2.97 1.49
CA GLY A 409 11.34 3.84 0.32
C GLY A 409 11.50 5.35 0.60
N HIS A 410 12.04 5.76 1.75
CA HIS A 410 12.30 7.16 2.06
C HIS A 410 13.52 7.70 1.29
N PRO A 411 13.35 8.60 0.29
CA PRO A 411 14.42 8.97 -0.66
C PRO A 411 15.67 9.54 0.02
N GLN A 412 15.52 10.54 0.90
CA GLN A 412 16.66 11.18 1.53
C GLN A 412 17.46 10.22 2.45
N VAL A 413 16.79 9.25 3.08
CA VAL A 413 17.42 8.26 3.94
C VAL A 413 18.20 7.26 3.10
N LEU A 414 17.61 6.77 2.00
CA LEU A 414 18.27 5.91 1.03
C LEU A 414 19.52 6.60 0.44
N LYS A 415 19.42 7.88 0.10
CA LYS A 415 20.55 8.69 -0.37
C LYS A 415 21.67 8.76 0.67
N ILE A 416 21.35 9.15 1.91
CA ILE A 416 22.35 9.27 2.99
C ILE A 416 23.03 7.92 3.26
N LEU A 417 22.26 6.83 3.34
CA LEU A 417 22.83 5.49 3.57
C LEU A 417 23.67 5.04 2.39
N GLY A 418 23.26 5.33 1.15
CA GLY A 418 24.07 5.04 -0.03
C GLY A 418 25.40 5.79 0.00
N GLU A 419 25.39 7.09 0.29
CA GLU A 419 26.59 7.92 0.41
C GLU A 419 27.53 7.43 1.55
N GLU A 420 26.98 7.03 2.70
CA GLU A 420 27.77 6.51 3.83
C GLU A 420 28.42 5.14 3.57
N LEU A 421 27.79 4.33 2.73
CA LEU A 421 28.22 2.96 2.40
C LEU A 421 29.10 2.89 1.14
N ARG A 422 29.12 3.96 0.34
CA ARG A 422 29.87 4.03 -0.92
C ARG A 422 31.37 3.77 -0.70
N GLY A 423 31.93 2.87 -1.52
CA GLY A 423 33.35 2.50 -1.47
C GLY A 423 33.77 1.72 -0.21
N LYS A 424 32.82 1.24 0.61
CA LYS A 424 33.10 0.44 1.82
C LYS A 424 32.99 -1.06 1.53
N PRO A 425 33.78 -1.92 2.21
CA PRO A 425 33.72 -3.37 2.01
C PRO A 425 32.46 -3.99 2.61
N LEU A 426 32.05 -5.16 2.12
CA LEU A 426 30.80 -5.85 2.52
C LEU A 426 30.64 -6.07 4.04
N PRO A 427 31.69 -6.46 4.81
CA PRO A 427 31.56 -6.60 6.27
C PRO A 427 31.11 -5.31 6.96
N TYR A 428 31.59 -4.14 6.50
CA TYR A 428 31.19 -2.85 7.05
C TYR A 428 29.72 -2.54 6.76
N TRP A 429 29.18 -2.96 5.61
CA TRP A 429 27.76 -2.79 5.31
C TRP A 429 26.87 -3.59 6.26
N ILE A 430 27.26 -4.84 6.54
CA ILE A 430 26.55 -5.72 7.47
C ILE A 430 26.60 -5.13 8.88
N GLU A 431 27.78 -4.73 9.35
CA GLU A 431 27.94 -4.09 10.67
C GLU A 431 27.10 -2.81 10.79
N LYS A 432 27.11 -1.96 9.76
CA LYS A 432 26.31 -0.74 9.74
C LYS A 432 24.82 -1.06 9.80
N LEU A 433 24.34 -2.01 8.99
CA LEU A 433 22.94 -2.43 8.98
C LEU A 433 22.49 -2.98 10.35
N ASP A 434 23.32 -3.81 10.98
CA ASP A 434 23.06 -4.36 12.32
C ASP A 434 22.99 -3.26 13.40
N SER A 435 23.69 -2.13 13.19
CA SER A 435 23.68 -0.97 14.09
C SER A 435 22.48 -0.03 13.90
N LEU A 436 21.84 0.02 12.72
CA LEU A 436 20.80 1.00 12.38
C LEU A 436 19.53 0.93 13.25
N PRO A 437 19.05 -0.26 13.67
CA PRO A 437 17.96 -0.37 14.65
C PRO A 437 18.39 0.09 16.06
N GLN A 438 19.68 0.17 16.34
CA GLN A 438 20.25 0.52 17.64
C GLN A 438 20.65 1.99 17.76
N LYS A 439 20.95 2.67 16.67
CA LYS A 439 21.27 4.10 16.71
C LYS A 439 21.06 4.69 15.33
N LEU A 440 20.40 5.85 15.27
CA LEU A 440 20.30 6.57 14.01
C LEU A 440 21.67 7.09 13.60
N SER A 441 21.94 7.05 12.30
CA SER A 441 23.07 7.82 11.75
C SER A 441 22.89 9.30 12.12
N PRO A 442 23.94 10.00 12.61
CA PRO A 442 23.89 11.44 12.89
C PRO A 442 23.33 12.25 11.70
N SER A 443 23.74 11.88 10.48
CA SER A 443 23.25 12.53 9.26
C SER A 443 21.74 12.38 9.07
N ILE A 444 21.17 11.22 9.37
CA ILE A 444 19.72 10.99 9.28
C ILE A 444 19.00 11.77 10.40
N ARG A 445 19.54 11.75 11.62
CA ARG A 445 18.98 12.50 12.75
C ARG A 445 18.90 13.99 12.41
N ASP A 446 20.03 14.61 12.13
CA ASP A 446 20.16 16.06 12.09
C ASP A 446 19.54 16.65 10.82
N ARG A 447 19.68 15.97 9.67
CA ARG A 447 19.24 16.50 8.37
C ARG A 447 17.80 16.15 8.01
N VAL A 448 17.20 15.12 8.64
CA VAL A 448 15.86 14.65 8.27
C VAL A 448 14.85 14.84 9.41
N LEU A 449 15.17 14.42 10.63
CA LEU A 449 14.16 14.30 11.70
C LEU A 449 14.20 15.45 12.72
N GLN A 450 15.40 15.91 13.08
CA GLN A 450 15.61 16.90 14.14
C GLN A 450 14.92 18.24 13.81
N VAL A 451 14.97 18.67 12.55
CA VAL A 451 14.38 19.94 12.10
C VAL A 451 12.89 20.05 12.44
N THR A 452 12.11 19.00 12.15
CA THR A 452 10.66 19.01 12.43
C THR A 452 10.36 18.79 13.91
N TYR A 453 11.21 18.04 14.61
CA TYR A 453 11.08 17.88 16.05
C TYR A 453 11.29 19.20 16.79
N ASP A 454 12.27 20.02 16.39
CA ASP A 454 12.57 21.28 17.05
C ASP A 454 11.43 22.30 16.94
N GLU A 455 10.68 22.26 15.84
CA GLU A 455 9.45 23.05 15.59
C GLU A 455 8.23 22.62 16.44
N LEU A 456 8.32 21.51 17.20
CA LEU A 456 7.25 21.08 18.08
C LEU A 456 7.20 21.89 19.38
N SER A 457 5.99 22.17 19.87
CA SER A 457 5.78 22.69 21.21
C SER A 457 6.26 21.69 22.26
N GLN A 458 6.48 22.12 23.50
CA GLN A 458 6.93 21.20 24.55
C GLN A 458 5.92 20.07 24.81
N GLU A 459 4.62 20.37 24.78
CA GLU A 459 3.54 19.39 24.94
C GLU A 459 3.54 18.38 23.77
N GLN A 460 3.71 18.84 22.54
CA GLN A 460 3.82 17.99 21.35
C GLN A 460 5.07 17.10 21.42
N LYS A 461 6.22 17.62 21.87
CA LYS A 461 7.45 16.83 22.09
C LYS A 461 7.19 15.73 23.10
N ASP A 462 6.57 16.05 24.24
CA ASP A 462 6.29 15.06 25.26
C ASP A 462 5.27 14.00 24.81
N ALA A 463 4.24 14.40 24.06
CA ALA A 463 3.28 13.48 23.45
C ALA A 463 3.94 12.57 22.41
N PHE A 464 4.76 13.11 21.50
CA PHE A 464 5.51 12.33 20.51
C PHE A 464 6.37 11.24 21.17
N LEU A 465 7.13 11.62 22.19
CA LEU A 465 7.99 10.70 22.93
C LEU A 465 7.18 9.67 23.74
N ASP A 466 6.03 10.04 24.30
CA ASP A 466 5.14 9.11 25.01
C ASP A 466 4.48 8.12 24.02
N ILE A 467 4.02 8.59 22.85
CA ILE A 467 3.38 7.77 21.81
C ILE A 467 4.33 6.68 21.31
N ALA A 468 5.64 6.94 21.23
CA ALA A 468 6.62 5.94 20.82
C ALA A 468 6.50 4.63 21.66
N PHE A 469 6.16 4.73 22.95
CA PHE A 469 5.97 3.57 23.83
C PHE A 469 4.65 2.82 23.62
N PHE A 470 3.67 3.51 23.03
CA PHE A 470 2.33 2.99 22.76
C PHE A 470 2.05 2.92 21.26
N ARG A 471 3.12 2.80 20.45
CA ARG A 471 3.01 2.56 19.01
C ARG A 471 2.10 1.35 18.74
N SER A 472 1.30 1.45 17.69
CA SER A 472 0.32 0.46 17.26
C SER A 472 -0.82 0.19 18.23
N HIS A 473 -0.98 1.00 19.28
CA HIS A 473 -2.12 0.93 20.19
C HIS A 473 -3.30 1.74 19.65
N ASP A 474 -4.49 1.42 20.14
CA ASP A 474 -5.74 2.11 19.84
C ASP A 474 -5.68 3.61 20.18
N LEU A 475 -6.21 4.46 19.31
CA LEU A 475 -6.20 5.91 19.46
C LEU A 475 -6.89 6.38 20.75
N VAL A 476 -8.01 5.77 21.13
CA VAL A 476 -8.72 6.11 22.37
C VAL A 476 -7.87 5.75 23.58
N TYR A 477 -7.16 4.62 23.51
CA TYR A 477 -6.21 4.21 24.54
C TYR A 477 -5.06 5.22 24.71
N VAL A 478 -4.36 5.54 23.62
CA VAL A 478 -3.25 6.50 23.64
C VAL A 478 -3.71 7.88 24.12
N LYS A 479 -4.85 8.37 23.61
CA LYS A 479 -5.43 9.65 24.02
C LYS A 479 -5.70 9.70 25.53
N SER A 480 -6.23 8.62 26.10
CA SER A 480 -6.54 8.55 27.53
C SER A 480 -5.29 8.60 28.39
N LEU A 481 -4.18 8.02 27.92
CA LEU A 481 -2.88 8.07 28.60
C LEU A 481 -2.21 9.44 28.50
N LEU A 482 -2.39 10.17 27.40
CA LEU A 482 -1.78 11.49 27.20
C LEU A 482 -2.54 12.62 27.94
N ASP A 483 -3.82 12.41 28.26
CA ASP A 483 -4.71 13.44 28.82
C ASP A 483 -4.12 14.14 30.05
N SER A 484 -3.73 15.40 29.85
CA SER A 484 -3.12 16.27 30.87
C SER A 484 -3.91 17.57 31.08
N SER A 485 -4.49 18.08 30.00
CA SER A 485 -5.19 19.39 29.94
C SER A 485 -6.64 19.26 29.45
N GLY A 486 -7.15 18.02 29.31
CA GLY A 486 -8.48 17.69 28.83
C GLY A 486 -8.50 16.96 27.48
N PRO A 487 -9.60 16.28 27.12
CA PRO A 487 -9.70 15.47 25.90
C PRO A 487 -9.55 16.25 24.59
N LYS A 488 -9.98 17.52 24.55
CA LYS A 488 -9.88 18.38 23.36
C LYS A 488 -8.45 18.82 23.08
N ALA A 489 -7.74 19.32 24.10
CA ALA A 489 -6.34 19.73 23.98
C ALA A 489 -5.43 18.55 23.59
N THR A 490 -5.69 17.37 24.16
CA THR A 490 -4.95 16.14 23.84
C THR A 490 -5.17 15.72 22.39
N MET A 491 -6.41 15.81 21.89
CA MET A 491 -6.70 15.49 20.49
C MET A 491 -6.01 16.46 19.54
N SER A 492 -6.06 17.77 19.84
CA SER A 492 -5.34 18.79 19.07
C SER A 492 -3.83 18.52 19.02
N THR A 493 -3.23 18.03 20.10
CA THR A 493 -1.82 17.63 20.14
C THR A 493 -1.54 16.43 19.22
N ILE A 494 -2.40 15.41 19.23
CA ILE A 494 -2.28 14.22 18.36
C ILE A 494 -2.47 14.63 16.89
N ASP A 495 -3.48 15.44 16.59
CA ASP A 495 -3.72 15.96 15.24
C ASP A 495 -2.53 16.78 14.74
N ALA A 496 -1.96 17.66 15.57
CA ALA A 496 -0.77 18.43 15.20
C ALA A 496 0.45 17.53 14.90
N LEU A 497 0.64 16.43 15.65
CA LEU A 497 1.70 15.46 15.36
C LEU A 497 1.43 14.69 14.05
N LYS A 498 0.17 14.34 13.78
CA LYS A 498 -0.25 13.70 12.52
C LYS A 498 -0.03 14.64 11.33
N ASP A 499 -0.45 15.89 11.47
CA ASP A 499 -0.35 16.90 10.42
C ASP A 499 1.12 17.24 10.11
N LYS A 500 2.02 17.12 11.10
CA LYS A 500 3.48 17.23 10.94
C LYS A 500 4.18 15.91 10.55
N PHE A 501 3.44 14.85 10.20
CA PHE A 501 3.97 13.54 9.78
C PHE A 501 4.87 12.85 10.82
N MET A 502 4.72 13.18 12.11
CA MET A 502 5.46 12.55 13.21
C MET A 502 4.81 11.23 13.65
N ILE A 503 3.50 11.07 13.37
CA ILE A 503 2.70 9.86 13.59
C ILE A 503 1.69 9.72 12.44
N TYR A 504 1.08 8.56 12.31
CA TYR A 504 -0.08 8.35 11.43
C TYR A 504 -1.17 7.57 12.17
N ILE A 505 -2.41 7.69 11.71
CA ILE A 505 -3.55 6.94 12.25
C ILE A 505 -4.02 5.99 11.16
N SER A 506 -3.96 4.69 11.44
CA SER A 506 -4.44 3.63 10.54
C SER A 506 -5.32 2.68 11.33
N ASP A 507 -6.50 2.37 10.82
CA ASP A 507 -7.47 1.48 11.48
C ASP A 507 -7.71 1.82 12.96
N SER A 508 -7.87 3.11 13.25
CA SER A 508 -8.03 3.67 14.60
C SER A 508 -6.85 3.41 15.55
N ARG A 509 -5.67 3.06 15.03
CA ARG A 509 -4.43 2.88 15.81
C ARG A 509 -3.44 3.99 15.52
N VAL A 510 -2.70 4.38 16.55
CA VAL A 510 -1.61 5.36 16.43
C VAL A 510 -0.34 4.63 16.03
N GLU A 511 0.19 4.98 14.88
CA GLU A 511 1.37 4.38 14.30
C GLU A 511 2.50 5.41 14.13
N MET A 512 3.72 4.92 14.08
CA MET A 512 4.92 5.75 13.97
C MET A 512 5.92 5.07 13.04
N HIS A 513 6.54 5.81 12.13
CA HIS A 513 7.55 5.26 11.23
C HIS A 513 8.76 4.72 12.03
N ASP A 514 9.41 3.63 11.59
CA ASP A 514 10.52 2.99 12.34
C ASP A 514 11.68 3.96 12.63
N LEU A 515 11.97 4.85 11.69
CA LEU A 515 12.96 5.92 11.87
C LEU A 515 12.56 6.92 12.96
N LEU A 516 11.29 7.34 12.97
CA LEU A 516 10.74 8.25 13.97
C LEU A 516 10.67 7.59 15.34
N TYR A 517 10.34 6.30 15.39
CA TYR A 517 10.40 5.51 16.61
C TYR A 517 11.83 5.45 17.16
N THR A 518 12.81 5.08 16.32
CA THR A 518 14.22 5.04 16.73
C THR A 518 14.70 6.42 17.21
N PHE A 519 14.25 7.49 16.55
CA PHE A 519 14.56 8.87 16.89
C PHE A 519 13.95 9.31 18.22
N ALA A 520 12.64 9.11 18.39
CA ALA A 520 11.93 9.39 19.65
C ALA A 520 12.61 8.71 20.82
N MET A 521 13.15 7.53 20.58
CA MET A 521 13.70 6.71 21.62
C MET A 521 15.12 7.09 22.03
N GLU A 522 15.90 7.59 21.08
CA GLU A 522 17.18 8.21 21.36
C GLU A 522 17.01 9.55 22.10
N VAL A 523 16.17 10.44 21.55
CA VAL A 523 15.90 11.77 22.13
C VAL A 523 15.21 11.66 23.49
N GLY A 524 14.29 10.72 23.67
CA GLY A 524 13.57 10.52 24.93
C GLY A 524 14.46 10.12 26.10
N SER A 525 15.61 9.51 25.81
CA SER A 525 16.62 9.16 26.82
C SER A 525 17.49 10.35 27.27
N GLU A 526 17.57 11.40 26.44
CA GLU A 526 18.40 12.59 26.64
C GLU A 526 17.57 13.85 26.95
N ALA A 527 16.25 13.84 26.78
CA ALA A 527 15.40 15.01 26.96
C ALA A 527 15.41 15.53 28.42
N TYR A 528 15.46 16.86 28.59
CA TYR A 528 15.43 17.57 29.87
C TYR A 528 14.42 18.71 29.87
N ALA A 529 13.81 19.02 31.03
CA ALA A 529 12.92 20.16 31.16
C ALA A 529 13.55 21.46 31.55
N LYS A 530 13.07 22.54 30.92
CA LYS A 530 13.36 23.92 31.33
C LYS A 530 12.89 24.19 32.76
N ASP A 531 11.81 23.54 33.22
CA ASP A 531 11.29 23.65 34.59
C ASP A 531 11.80 22.58 35.56
N GLY A 532 12.78 21.76 35.13
CA GLY A 532 13.38 20.70 35.95
C GLY A 532 12.49 19.48 36.23
N ARG A 533 11.24 19.42 35.72
CA ARG A 533 10.34 18.29 35.92
C ARG A 533 10.59 17.14 34.93
N GLY A 534 10.24 15.92 35.34
CA GLY A 534 10.67 14.69 34.67
C GLY A 534 10.48 14.61 33.15
N ARG A 535 11.56 14.22 32.45
CA ARG A 535 11.60 14.04 30.99
C ARG A 535 12.30 12.77 30.53
N HIS A 536 13.07 12.12 31.40
CA HIS A 536 13.78 10.91 31.03
C HIS A 536 12.79 9.76 30.89
N ARG A 537 12.80 9.17 29.69
CA ARG A 537 12.05 7.97 29.37
C ARG A 537 13.05 6.82 29.32
N ILE A 538 13.01 5.98 30.34
CA ILE A 538 13.99 4.91 30.53
C ILE A 538 13.36 3.60 30.08
N TRP A 539 14.09 2.86 29.27
CA TRP A 539 13.59 1.65 28.65
C TRP A 539 14.68 0.60 28.45
N HIS A 540 14.31 -0.67 28.57
CA HIS A 540 15.21 -1.76 28.23
C HIS A 540 15.25 -1.95 26.70
N ARG A 541 16.36 -1.54 26.06
CA ARG A 541 16.66 -1.88 24.66
C ARG A 541 17.26 -3.29 24.62
N GLN A 542 16.94 -4.11 23.62
CA GLN A 542 17.47 -5.47 23.35
C GLN A 542 18.99 -5.51 23.11
N ASN A 543 19.80 -4.87 23.96
CA ASN A 543 21.25 -4.91 23.93
C ASN A 543 21.75 -5.84 25.04
N LYS A 544 22.71 -6.70 24.67
CA LYS A 544 23.24 -7.83 25.46
C LYS A 544 23.83 -7.48 26.84
N ASN A 545 23.95 -6.19 27.22
CA ASN A 545 24.69 -5.70 28.40
C ASN A 545 23.89 -4.77 29.36
N ASN A 546 22.57 -4.92 29.49
CA ASN A 546 21.73 -3.98 30.26
C ASN A 546 21.35 -4.39 31.71
N GLY A 547 21.96 -5.43 32.28
CA GLY A 547 21.71 -5.86 33.67
C GLY A 547 21.96 -4.82 34.78
N ASP A 548 22.50 -3.64 34.44
CA ASP A 548 22.86 -2.53 35.35
C ASP A 548 21.87 -1.34 35.26
N MET A 549 20.70 -1.47 34.62
CA MET A 549 19.75 -0.34 34.46
C MET A 549 19.16 0.19 35.77
N LEU A 550 18.81 -0.70 36.70
CA LEU A 550 18.28 -0.33 38.02
C LEU A 550 19.39 0.28 38.91
N ASP A 551 20.62 -0.17 38.74
CA ASP A 551 21.81 0.41 39.40
C ASP A 551 22.22 1.77 38.81
N LYS A 552 22.10 1.96 37.48
CA LYS A 552 22.27 3.27 36.81
C LYS A 552 21.22 4.28 37.28
N LEU A 553 19.99 3.82 37.52
CA LEU A 553 18.94 4.62 38.14
C LEU A 553 19.31 5.05 39.56
N ARG A 554 19.85 4.12 40.37
CA ARG A 554 20.27 4.36 41.75
C ARG A 554 21.46 5.33 41.84
N LYS A 555 22.41 5.25 40.91
CA LYS A 555 23.63 6.09 40.88
C LYS A 555 23.43 7.48 40.26
N ARG A 556 22.22 7.80 39.75
CA ARG A 556 21.96 9.05 39.02
C ARG A 556 21.85 10.26 39.97
N LYS A 557 22.60 11.34 39.68
CA LYS A 557 22.48 12.63 40.39
C LYS A 557 21.03 13.16 40.25
N GLY A 558 20.39 13.48 41.37
CA GLY A 558 18.97 13.91 41.43
C GLY A 558 17.96 12.82 41.80
N GLY A 559 18.41 11.56 41.97
CA GLY A 559 17.62 10.51 42.66
C GLY A 559 16.33 10.08 41.95
N GLY A 560 16.30 10.01 40.61
CA GLY A 560 15.16 9.51 39.85
C GLY A 560 13.97 10.47 39.72
N THR A 561 14.04 11.66 40.30
CA THR A 561 12.98 12.70 40.19
C THR A 561 12.71 13.15 38.76
N SER A 562 13.70 13.02 37.87
CA SER A 562 13.59 13.38 36.46
C SER A 562 12.98 12.28 35.57
N VAL A 563 12.61 11.12 36.13
CA VAL A 563 12.08 9.98 35.38
C VAL A 563 10.59 10.14 35.15
N ARG A 564 10.19 10.13 33.87
CA ARG A 564 8.79 10.19 33.44
C ARG A 564 8.24 8.82 33.08
N SER A 565 9.08 7.93 32.55
CA SER A 565 8.68 6.58 32.23
C SER A 565 9.78 5.56 32.53
N PHE A 566 9.36 4.37 32.94
CA PHE A 566 10.25 3.25 33.22
C PHE A 566 9.68 1.95 32.68
N PHE A 567 10.34 1.39 31.68
CA PHE A 567 9.94 0.18 30.98
C PHE A 567 11.06 -0.86 31.05
N LEU A 568 10.78 -2.01 31.67
CA LEU A 568 11.74 -3.10 31.83
C LEU A 568 11.16 -4.39 31.26
N ASP A 569 11.89 -4.97 30.31
CA ASP A 569 11.61 -6.30 29.79
C ASP A 569 12.31 -7.35 30.66
N LEU A 570 11.50 -8.19 31.31
CA LEU A 570 11.94 -9.22 32.24
C LEU A 570 12.55 -10.43 31.53
N TYR A 571 12.22 -10.66 30.26
CA TYR A 571 12.71 -11.80 29.51
C TYR A 571 14.23 -11.70 29.26
N ASP A 572 14.69 -10.52 28.87
CA ASP A 572 16.09 -10.24 28.55
C ASP A 572 17.00 -10.14 29.81
N MET A 573 16.42 -10.23 31.01
CA MET A 573 17.19 -10.17 32.25
C MET A 573 17.92 -11.49 32.52
N LYS A 574 19.26 -11.43 32.51
CA LYS A 574 20.14 -12.56 32.84
C LYS A 574 20.41 -12.73 34.34
N ASN A 575 20.20 -11.67 35.13
CA ASN A 575 20.49 -11.63 36.56
C ASN A 575 19.23 -11.26 37.35
N HIS A 576 19.12 -11.76 38.58
CA HIS A 576 18.10 -11.32 39.54
C HIS A 576 18.39 -9.88 39.99
N VAL A 577 17.35 -9.06 40.13
CA VAL A 577 17.46 -7.68 40.63
C VAL A 577 16.64 -7.50 41.91
N THR A 578 17.27 -6.94 42.94
CA THR A 578 16.58 -6.57 44.19
C THR A 578 16.15 -5.11 44.14
N LEU A 579 14.86 -4.84 44.28
CA LEU A 579 14.35 -3.47 44.42
C LEU A 579 14.60 -2.96 45.85
N GLY A 580 15.01 -1.70 45.98
CA GLY A 580 15.05 -1.04 47.28
C GLY A 580 13.65 -0.66 47.76
N ARG A 581 13.43 -0.61 49.09
CA ARG A 581 12.15 -0.21 49.71
C ARG A 581 11.64 1.15 49.19
N ASP A 582 12.53 2.11 49.10
CA ASP A 582 12.26 3.50 48.71
C ASP A 582 12.61 3.80 47.24
N GLN A 583 12.83 2.77 46.42
CA GLN A 583 13.33 2.90 45.04
C GLN A 583 12.49 3.85 44.18
N PHE A 584 11.16 3.80 44.32
CA PHE A 584 10.23 4.64 43.56
C PHE A 584 9.80 5.90 44.30
N LYS A 585 10.12 6.05 45.59
CA LYS A 585 9.69 7.16 46.46
C LYS A 585 10.05 8.54 45.90
N LYS A 586 11.20 8.63 45.22
CA LYS A 586 11.70 9.87 44.62
C LYS A 586 11.19 10.11 43.19
N MET A 587 10.57 9.14 42.54
CA MET A 587 10.08 9.24 41.14
C MET A 587 8.68 9.87 41.06
N ARG A 588 8.50 11.06 41.65
CA ARG A 588 7.19 11.71 41.82
C ARG A 588 6.49 12.11 40.51
N HIS A 589 7.21 12.17 39.39
CA HIS A 589 6.70 12.54 38.07
C HIS A 589 6.52 11.35 37.11
N LEU A 590 6.63 10.13 37.62
CA LEU A 590 6.49 8.91 36.84
C LEU A 590 5.03 8.76 36.36
N ARG A 591 4.83 8.69 35.03
CA ARG A 591 3.53 8.46 34.40
C ARG A 591 3.33 7.02 33.96
N TYR A 592 4.39 6.34 33.54
CA TYR A 592 4.30 4.97 33.03
C TYR A 592 5.34 4.08 33.68
N LEU A 593 4.87 3.02 34.34
CA LEU A 593 5.71 1.99 34.94
C LEU A 593 5.31 0.64 34.33
N LYS A 594 6.23 -0.01 33.62
CA LYS A 594 5.97 -1.27 32.93
C LYS A 594 7.08 -2.29 33.18
N PHE A 595 6.78 -3.34 33.94
CA PHE A 595 7.54 -4.58 34.01
C PHE A 595 6.79 -5.63 33.19
N TYR A 596 7.36 -6.03 32.05
CA TYR A 596 6.69 -6.89 31.07
C TYR A 596 7.65 -7.92 30.49
N SER A 597 7.15 -8.87 29.71
CA SER A 597 7.98 -9.79 28.92
C SER A 597 7.68 -9.57 27.43
N SER A 598 8.71 -9.44 26.59
CA SER A 598 8.54 -9.46 25.12
C SER A 598 8.23 -10.85 24.57
N HIS A 599 8.59 -11.91 25.30
CA HIS A 599 8.25 -13.29 24.96
C HIS A 599 6.92 -13.69 25.57
N CYS A 600 6.30 -14.73 24.98
CA CYS A 600 4.94 -15.14 25.29
C CYS A 600 4.72 -15.33 26.80
N PRO A 601 3.70 -14.70 27.41
CA PRO A 601 3.37 -14.90 28.82
C PRO A 601 3.01 -16.36 29.18
N GLN A 602 2.77 -17.20 28.17
CA GLN A 602 2.42 -18.62 28.32
C GLN A 602 3.65 -19.54 28.44
N GLU A 603 4.87 -19.05 28.22
CA GLU A 603 6.07 -19.86 28.49
C GLU A 603 6.24 -20.02 30.00
N CYS A 604 6.13 -21.28 30.42
CA CYS A 604 5.98 -21.75 31.78
C CYS A 604 7.27 -21.58 32.59
N GLU A 605 7.29 -20.55 33.43
CA GLU A 605 7.76 -20.49 34.82
C GLU A 605 8.06 -19.01 35.11
N PRO A 606 7.51 -18.41 36.19
CA PRO A 606 7.88 -17.07 36.58
C PRO A 606 9.37 -17.11 36.91
N LYS A 607 10.23 -16.62 36.00
CA LYS A 607 11.58 -16.27 36.38
C LYS A 607 11.43 -15.19 37.45
N GLU A 608 11.71 -15.50 38.71
CA GLU A 608 11.69 -14.55 39.84
C GLU A 608 12.85 -13.55 39.70
N ASN A 609 12.94 -12.88 38.55
CA ASN A 609 14.03 -11.99 38.16
C ASN A 609 14.00 -10.68 38.96
N ILE A 610 12.91 -10.40 39.68
CA ILE A 610 12.81 -9.22 40.56
C ILE A 610 12.44 -9.66 41.99
N HIS A 611 13.35 -9.41 42.93
CA HIS A 611 13.09 -9.55 44.36
C HIS A 611 12.56 -8.22 44.93
N ILE A 612 11.34 -8.23 45.45
CA ILE A 612 10.72 -7.07 46.10
C ILE A 612 10.91 -7.17 47.62
N PRO A 613 11.33 -6.10 48.32
CA PRO A 613 11.51 -6.11 49.76
C PRO A 613 10.16 -6.28 50.49
N ASP A 614 10.21 -6.58 51.79
CA ASP A 614 9.01 -6.84 52.57
C ASP A 614 8.03 -5.66 52.58
N GLU A 615 8.54 -4.44 52.69
CA GLU A 615 7.78 -3.19 52.66
C GLU A 615 8.21 -2.34 51.43
N LEU A 616 7.52 -2.47 50.30
CA LEU A 616 7.73 -1.63 49.11
C LEU A 616 6.87 -0.35 49.20
N GLU A 617 7.48 0.82 49.00
CA GLU A 617 6.76 2.10 48.91
C GLU A 617 6.47 2.48 47.44
N LEU A 618 5.21 2.79 47.12
CA LEU A 618 4.78 3.23 45.78
C LEU A 618 3.93 4.52 45.81
N PRO A 619 4.42 5.66 46.34
CA PRO A 619 3.66 6.91 46.44
C PRO A 619 3.57 7.67 45.09
N LEU A 620 3.11 6.99 44.04
CA LEU A 620 3.12 7.44 42.65
C LEU A 620 1.80 8.14 42.28
N LYS A 621 1.71 9.47 42.49
CA LYS A 621 0.49 10.24 42.21
C LYS A 621 0.23 10.50 40.71
N GLU A 622 1.29 10.67 39.91
CA GLU A 622 1.19 11.02 38.49
C GLU A 622 1.06 9.80 37.56
N VAL A 623 1.06 8.58 38.12
CA VAL A 623 1.04 7.34 37.33
C VAL A 623 -0.28 7.20 36.58
N ARG A 624 -0.17 6.87 35.30
CA ARG A 624 -1.27 6.69 34.34
C ARG A 624 -1.36 5.25 33.85
N CYS A 625 -0.21 4.59 33.71
CA CYS A 625 -0.14 3.17 33.40
C CYS A 625 0.77 2.48 34.41
N LEU A 626 0.23 1.48 35.10
CA LEU A 626 0.98 0.56 35.93
C LEU A 626 0.80 -0.85 35.36
N HIS A 627 1.85 -1.38 34.74
CA HIS A 627 1.91 -2.76 34.28
C HIS A 627 3.01 -3.47 35.04
N TRP A 628 2.66 -4.51 35.79
CA TRP A 628 3.61 -5.33 36.52
C TRP A 628 3.30 -6.81 36.35
N LEU A 629 4.04 -7.47 35.46
CA LEU A 629 3.97 -8.91 35.26
C LEU A 629 4.51 -9.64 36.50
N ASN A 630 3.79 -10.67 36.97
CA ASN A 630 4.14 -11.45 38.16
C ASN A 630 4.31 -10.59 39.42
N PHE A 631 3.37 -9.68 39.70
CA PHE A 631 3.45 -8.86 40.91
C PHE A 631 3.42 -9.77 42.16
N PRO A 632 4.44 -9.72 43.04
CA PRO A 632 4.68 -10.80 44.01
C PRO A 632 3.98 -10.63 45.36
N LYS A 633 3.33 -9.48 45.62
CA LYS A 633 2.62 -9.22 46.87
C LYS A 633 1.13 -9.51 46.73
N ASP A 634 0.48 -9.76 47.86
CA ASP A 634 -0.95 -10.08 47.94
C ASP A 634 -1.85 -8.85 47.69
N GLU A 635 -1.31 -7.63 47.80
CA GLU A 635 -2.00 -6.36 47.53
C GLU A 635 -1.00 -5.27 47.08
N LEU A 636 -1.49 -4.22 46.42
CA LEU A 636 -0.67 -3.04 46.14
C LEU A 636 -0.38 -2.28 47.45
N PRO A 637 0.80 -1.63 47.58
CA PRO A 637 1.14 -0.82 48.74
C PRO A 637 0.08 0.22 49.11
N GLN A 638 -0.18 0.39 50.40
CA GLN A 638 -1.23 1.30 50.90
C GLN A 638 -0.96 2.77 50.55
N ASP A 639 0.29 3.15 50.37
CA ASP A 639 0.70 4.49 49.96
C ASP A 639 0.49 4.79 48.47
N PHE A 640 -0.01 3.82 47.68
CA PHE A 640 -0.32 4.02 46.27
C PHE A 640 -1.52 4.96 46.06
N ILE A 641 -1.37 5.95 45.16
CA ILE A 641 -2.36 7.01 44.90
C ILE A 641 -2.85 6.92 43.43
N PRO A 642 -3.96 6.22 43.15
CA PRO A 642 -4.40 5.93 41.78
C PRO A 642 -5.27 7.05 41.14
N GLU A 643 -5.13 8.30 41.57
CA GLU A 643 -5.98 9.41 41.14
C GLU A 643 -5.86 9.68 39.61
N ASN A 644 -4.66 9.52 39.06
CA ASN A 644 -4.38 9.68 37.63
C ASN A 644 -4.29 8.36 36.86
N LEU A 645 -4.51 7.22 37.53
CA LEU A 645 -4.34 5.90 36.93
C LEU A 645 -5.43 5.65 35.88
N VAL A 646 -5.02 5.27 34.67
CA VAL A 646 -5.89 5.00 33.52
C VAL A 646 -5.90 3.50 33.20
N ASP A 647 -4.73 2.86 33.26
CA ASP A 647 -4.53 1.45 32.92
C ASP A 647 -3.74 0.73 34.01
N LEU A 648 -4.36 -0.29 34.62
CA LEU A 648 -3.76 -1.15 35.64
C LEU A 648 -3.65 -2.57 35.10
N LYS A 649 -2.43 -3.11 34.99
CA LYS A 649 -2.16 -4.46 34.51
C LYS A 649 -1.28 -5.20 35.50
N LEU A 650 -1.83 -6.20 36.18
CA LEU A 650 -1.11 -7.07 37.11
C LEU A 650 -1.27 -8.54 36.69
N PRO A 651 -0.86 -8.91 35.47
CA PRO A 651 -1.04 -10.28 34.97
C PRO A 651 -0.15 -11.27 35.75
N TYR A 652 -0.66 -12.49 35.97
CA TYR A 652 -0.01 -13.60 36.67
C TYR A 652 0.47 -13.26 38.10
N SER A 653 -0.23 -12.34 38.77
CA SER A 653 0.18 -11.82 40.07
C SER A 653 -0.28 -12.68 41.26
N LYS A 654 0.36 -12.51 42.41
CA LYS A 654 -0.05 -13.16 43.68
C LYS A 654 -1.14 -12.38 44.43
N ILE A 655 -1.70 -11.34 43.82
CA ILE A 655 -2.71 -10.49 44.44
C ILE A 655 -3.96 -11.28 44.84
N LYS A 656 -4.43 -11.05 46.07
CA LYS A 656 -5.72 -11.52 46.59
C LYS A 656 -6.80 -10.45 46.41
N GLN A 657 -6.38 -9.19 46.50
CA GLN A 657 -7.17 -7.99 46.24
C GLN A 657 -6.25 -6.85 45.79
N ILE A 658 -6.81 -5.81 45.18
CA ILE A 658 -5.98 -4.70 44.67
C ILE A 658 -5.55 -3.77 45.81
N TRP A 659 -6.49 -3.33 46.65
CA TRP A 659 -6.27 -2.50 47.84
C TRP A 659 -7.46 -2.62 48.81
N ASN A 660 -7.21 -2.47 50.12
CA ASN A 660 -8.22 -2.55 51.19
C ASN A 660 -9.10 -1.30 51.29
N ASP A 661 -8.49 -0.11 51.14
CA ASP A 661 -9.20 1.16 51.29
C ASP A 661 -9.96 1.56 50.02
N GLU A 662 -11.10 2.23 50.18
CA GLU A 662 -11.84 2.77 49.04
C GLU A 662 -11.14 3.98 48.40
N LYS A 663 -10.16 3.72 47.51
CA LYS A 663 -9.41 4.75 46.79
C LYS A 663 -10.22 5.37 45.64
N ALA A 664 -10.05 6.68 45.43
CA ALA A 664 -10.62 7.38 44.29
C ALA A 664 -9.85 7.06 43.00
N VAL A 665 -10.56 6.58 41.98
CA VAL A 665 -10.00 6.17 40.68
C VAL A 665 -10.75 6.80 39.49
N PRO A 666 -10.82 8.14 39.41
CA PRO A 666 -11.70 8.83 38.46
C PRO A 666 -11.30 8.63 36.99
N LYS A 667 -10.04 8.29 36.70
CA LYS A 667 -9.54 8.11 35.32
C LYS A 667 -9.36 6.66 34.89
N LEU A 668 -9.61 5.69 35.78
CA LEU A 668 -9.34 4.28 35.53
C LEU A 668 -10.32 3.71 34.50
N ARG A 669 -9.79 3.24 33.38
CA ARG A 669 -10.56 2.71 32.23
C ARG A 669 -10.26 1.25 31.94
N TRP A 670 -9.05 0.77 32.22
CA TRP A 670 -8.64 -0.59 31.92
C TRP A 670 -8.01 -1.25 33.14
N VAL A 671 -8.50 -2.45 33.46
CA VAL A 671 -7.92 -3.30 34.51
C VAL A 671 -7.72 -4.70 33.92
N ASP A 672 -6.49 -5.20 33.99
CA ASP A 672 -6.11 -6.57 33.63
C ASP A 672 -5.42 -7.26 34.79
N LEU A 673 -6.09 -8.25 35.38
CA LEU A 673 -5.57 -9.06 36.48
C LEU A 673 -5.49 -10.54 36.06
N ASN A 674 -5.41 -10.83 34.75
CA ASN A 674 -5.47 -12.21 34.29
C ASN A 674 -4.43 -13.11 34.98
N HIS A 675 -4.80 -14.36 35.22
CA HIS A 675 -4.03 -15.38 35.92
C HIS A 675 -3.55 -14.97 37.32
N SER A 676 -4.18 -13.95 37.94
CA SER A 676 -4.03 -13.68 39.37
C SER A 676 -4.79 -14.73 40.16
N SER A 677 -4.20 -15.93 40.29
CA SER A 677 -4.90 -17.15 40.72
C SER A 677 -5.41 -17.10 42.15
N GLN A 678 -4.88 -16.19 42.98
CA GLN A 678 -5.27 -15.97 44.37
C GLN A 678 -6.32 -14.87 44.55
N LEU A 679 -6.69 -14.16 43.48
CA LEU A 679 -7.67 -13.07 43.53
C LEU A 679 -9.04 -13.61 43.94
N ASP A 680 -9.55 -13.19 45.09
CA ASP A 680 -10.82 -13.66 45.65
C ASP A 680 -11.90 -12.57 45.74
N THR A 681 -11.52 -11.27 45.69
CA THR A 681 -12.43 -10.13 45.78
C THR A 681 -12.06 -8.98 44.83
N LEU A 682 -13.06 -8.18 44.45
CA LEU A 682 -12.92 -6.97 43.62
C LEU A 682 -13.38 -5.70 44.37
N SER A 683 -13.55 -5.77 45.70
CA SER A 683 -14.05 -4.66 46.54
C SER A 683 -13.30 -3.34 46.31
N GLY A 684 -11.98 -3.39 46.11
CA GLY A 684 -11.16 -2.20 45.82
C GLY A 684 -11.59 -1.42 44.57
N LEU A 685 -12.30 -2.02 43.62
CA LEU A 685 -12.78 -1.36 42.40
C LEU A 685 -14.19 -0.77 42.52
N SER A 686 -14.79 -0.74 43.71
CA SER A 686 -16.18 -0.27 43.93
C SER A 686 -16.44 1.18 43.46
N LYS A 687 -15.40 2.03 43.44
CA LYS A 687 -15.46 3.43 42.99
C LYS A 687 -15.10 3.64 41.51
N ALA A 688 -14.78 2.58 40.75
CA ALA A 688 -14.32 2.66 39.36
C ALA A 688 -15.47 2.84 38.36
N ARG A 689 -16.20 3.96 38.43
CA ARG A 689 -17.38 4.24 37.57
C ARG A 689 -17.06 4.33 36.07
N ASN A 690 -15.85 4.78 35.74
CA ASN A 690 -15.36 4.98 34.38
C ASN A 690 -14.62 3.77 33.81
N LEU A 691 -14.62 2.63 34.51
CA LEU A 691 -13.97 1.41 34.06
C LEU A 691 -14.68 0.87 32.82
N GLU A 692 -13.94 0.64 31.73
CA GLU A 692 -14.47 0.20 30.43
C GLU A 692 -14.14 -1.26 30.13
N ARG A 693 -12.97 -1.75 30.56
CA ARG A 693 -12.62 -3.17 30.41
C ARG A 693 -12.03 -3.74 31.70
N LEU A 694 -12.52 -4.92 32.05
CA LEU A 694 -12.05 -5.71 33.18
C LEU A 694 -11.70 -7.13 32.70
N ASN A 695 -10.41 -7.47 32.73
CA ASN A 695 -9.90 -8.79 32.39
C ASN A 695 -9.48 -9.55 33.66
N LEU A 696 -10.16 -10.66 33.92
CA LEU A 696 -9.99 -11.55 35.07
C LEU A 696 -9.78 -13.00 34.61
N GLU A 697 -9.36 -13.21 33.36
CA GLU A 697 -9.14 -14.56 32.83
C GLU A 697 -8.19 -15.34 33.72
N GLY A 698 -8.53 -16.56 34.14
CA GLY A 698 -7.67 -17.41 34.95
C GLY A 698 -7.58 -17.01 36.43
N CYS A 699 -8.42 -16.11 36.93
CA CYS A 699 -8.55 -15.83 38.36
C CYS A 699 -9.29 -16.98 39.07
N THR A 700 -8.58 -18.06 39.36
CA THR A 700 -9.17 -19.34 39.78
C THR A 700 -9.77 -19.34 41.19
N ALA A 701 -9.41 -18.40 42.07
CA ALA A 701 -9.96 -18.28 43.43
C ALA A 701 -11.29 -17.49 43.49
N LEU A 702 -11.65 -16.77 42.42
CA LEU A 702 -12.82 -15.90 42.38
C LEU A 702 -14.12 -16.72 42.37
N LYS A 703 -14.89 -16.64 43.46
CA LYS A 703 -16.14 -17.41 43.63
C LYS A 703 -17.39 -16.71 43.11
N THR A 704 -17.44 -15.38 43.21
CA THR A 704 -18.55 -14.53 42.78
C THR A 704 -18.06 -13.10 42.48
N LEU A 705 -18.92 -12.28 41.88
CA LEU A 705 -18.68 -10.85 41.67
C LEU A 705 -19.42 -10.01 42.73
N PRO A 706 -18.86 -8.86 43.18
CA PRO A 706 -19.53 -8.00 44.16
C PRO A 706 -20.68 -7.20 43.54
N LEU A 707 -21.72 -6.92 44.34
CA LEU A 707 -22.91 -6.14 43.92
C LEU A 707 -22.56 -4.71 43.49
N ASP A 708 -21.54 -4.11 44.09
CA ASP A 708 -21.07 -2.75 43.77
C ASP A 708 -20.59 -2.59 42.33
N MET A 709 -20.32 -3.68 41.60
CA MET A 709 -20.01 -3.62 40.16
C MET A 709 -21.13 -2.97 39.35
N GLN A 710 -22.38 -2.94 39.85
CA GLN A 710 -23.47 -2.21 39.22
C GLN A 710 -23.18 -0.71 39.03
N LYS A 711 -22.26 -0.14 39.84
CA LYS A 711 -21.80 1.26 39.73
C LYS A 711 -20.80 1.49 38.59
N MET A 712 -20.29 0.43 37.94
CA MET A 712 -19.37 0.52 36.79
C MET A 712 -20.15 0.83 35.51
N GLU A 713 -20.68 2.05 35.42
CA GLU A 713 -21.61 2.46 34.36
C GLU A 713 -21.00 2.44 32.96
N SER A 714 -19.66 2.52 32.84
CA SER A 714 -18.93 2.52 31.58
C SER A 714 -18.40 1.13 31.15
N LEU A 715 -18.65 0.06 31.90
CA LEU A 715 -18.03 -1.24 31.64
C LEU A 715 -18.58 -1.87 30.36
N VAL A 716 -17.75 -1.97 29.32
CA VAL A 716 -18.09 -2.50 27.98
C VAL A 716 -17.64 -3.94 27.80
N PHE A 717 -16.54 -4.35 28.45
CA PHE A 717 -15.94 -5.68 28.29
C PHE A 717 -15.60 -6.31 29.65
N LEU A 718 -16.07 -7.53 29.87
CA LEU A 718 -15.76 -8.35 31.06
C LEU A 718 -15.30 -9.75 30.63
N ASN A 719 -14.05 -10.10 30.96
CA ASN A 719 -13.50 -11.42 30.72
C ASN A 719 -13.27 -12.17 32.03
N LEU A 720 -13.96 -13.28 32.22
CA LEU A 720 -13.89 -14.21 33.34
C LEU A 720 -13.47 -15.61 32.89
N LYS A 721 -12.89 -15.74 31.70
CA LYS A 721 -12.53 -17.03 31.12
C LYS A 721 -11.63 -17.82 32.08
N GLY A 722 -11.94 -19.08 32.36
CA GLY A 722 -11.12 -19.92 33.22
C GLY A 722 -11.16 -19.56 34.71
N CYS A 723 -12.13 -18.75 35.16
CA CYS A 723 -12.43 -18.59 36.59
C CYS A 723 -13.12 -19.86 37.11
N THR A 724 -12.34 -20.91 37.37
CA THR A 724 -12.86 -22.26 37.65
C THR A 724 -13.65 -22.39 38.94
N ALA A 725 -13.43 -21.53 39.94
CA ALA A 725 -14.21 -21.49 41.18
C ALA A 725 -15.47 -20.62 41.09
N LEU A 726 -15.73 -19.94 39.96
CA LEU A 726 -16.91 -19.09 39.80
C LEU A 726 -18.19 -19.95 39.79
N GLU A 727 -18.99 -19.87 40.86
CA GLU A 727 -20.18 -20.71 41.03
C GLU A 727 -21.46 -20.06 40.48
N SER A 728 -21.55 -18.73 40.62
CA SER A 728 -22.70 -17.93 40.22
C SER A 728 -22.31 -16.49 39.91
N LEU A 729 -23.16 -15.79 39.15
CA LEU A 729 -23.10 -14.33 38.99
C LEU A 729 -24.15 -13.67 39.89
N PRO A 730 -23.87 -12.49 40.46
CA PRO A 730 -24.84 -11.75 41.25
C PRO A 730 -25.97 -11.20 40.36
N ASN A 731 -27.10 -10.85 40.98
CA ASN A 731 -28.21 -10.19 40.30
C ASN A 731 -27.90 -8.69 40.14
N ILE A 732 -27.20 -8.32 39.07
CA ILE A 732 -26.79 -6.94 38.74
C ILE A 732 -27.16 -6.61 37.29
N ASP A 733 -27.26 -5.32 36.95
CA ASP A 733 -27.48 -4.84 35.57
C ASP A 733 -26.36 -3.88 35.16
N LEU A 734 -25.41 -4.38 34.37
CA LEU A 734 -24.28 -3.62 33.82
C LEU A 734 -24.72 -2.90 32.54
N LYS A 735 -25.11 -1.64 32.68
CA LYS A 735 -25.79 -0.83 31.64
C LYS A 735 -25.07 -0.77 30.29
N SER A 736 -23.74 -0.77 30.27
CA SER A 736 -22.93 -0.58 29.05
C SER A 736 -22.24 -1.85 28.52
N LEU A 737 -22.45 -3.00 29.18
CA LEU A 737 -21.69 -4.22 28.89
C LEU A 737 -22.06 -4.81 27.53
N LYS A 738 -21.12 -4.79 26.59
CA LYS A 738 -21.29 -5.35 25.23
C LYS A 738 -20.71 -6.75 25.10
N THR A 739 -19.65 -7.10 25.84
CA THR A 739 -18.97 -8.40 25.72
C THR A 739 -18.76 -9.04 27.08
N LEU A 740 -19.24 -10.28 27.23
CA LEU A 740 -19.04 -11.10 28.43
C LEU A 740 -18.45 -12.46 28.06
N ILE A 741 -17.31 -12.81 28.65
CA ILE A 741 -16.62 -14.08 28.45
C ILE A 741 -16.60 -14.86 29.75
N LEU A 742 -17.23 -16.04 29.76
CA LEU A 742 -17.31 -16.99 30.88
C LEU A 742 -16.84 -18.39 30.46
N SER A 743 -16.08 -18.47 29.35
CA SER A 743 -15.57 -19.74 28.83
C SER A 743 -14.67 -20.43 29.87
N ASN A 744 -14.71 -21.75 29.97
CA ASN A 744 -13.99 -22.58 30.93
C ASN A 744 -14.27 -22.27 32.42
N CYS A 745 -15.39 -21.60 32.75
CA CYS A 745 -15.88 -21.50 34.13
C CYS A 745 -16.58 -22.81 34.55
N SER A 746 -15.78 -23.84 34.87
CA SER A 746 -16.26 -25.22 35.09
C SER A 746 -17.24 -25.38 36.26
N SER A 747 -17.22 -24.49 37.26
CA SER A 747 -18.15 -24.52 38.40
C SER A 747 -19.45 -23.75 38.15
N LEU A 748 -19.54 -22.98 37.06
CA LEU A 748 -20.71 -22.19 36.72
C LEU A 748 -21.83 -23.09 36.20
N LYS A 749 -22.79 -23.42 37.08
CA LYS A 749 -23.91 -24.34 36.78
C LYS A 749 -25.15 -23.62 36.23
N LYS A 750 -25.30 -22.33 36.54
CA LYS A 750 -26.43 -21.49 36.13
C LYS A 750 -25.90 -20.15 35.63
N PHE A 751 -26.40 -19.69 34.49
CA PHE A 751 -26.14 -18.35 33.98
C PHE A 751 -27.37 -17.47 34.26
N VAL A 752 -27.11 -16.25 34.72
CA VAL A 752 -28.10 -15.17 34.85
C VAL A 752 -27.68 -14.02 33.94
N VAL A 753 -28.66 -13.36 33.33
CA VAL A 753 -28.41 -12.22 32.46
C VAL A 753 -28.03 -11.02 33.33
N ILE A 754 -26.78 -10.54 33.21
CA ILE A 754 -26.25 -9.42 34.00
C ILE A 754 -26.20 -8.08 33.25
N SER A 755 -26.73 -8.04 32.02
CA SER A 755 -26.80 -6.83 31.19
C SER A 755 -27.80 -7.02 30.06
N LYS A 756 -28.47 -5.92 29.67
CA LYS A 756 -29.41 -5.85 28.52
C LYS A 756 -28.76 -5.37 27.22
N THR A 757 -27.50 -4.93 27.25
CA THR A 757 -26.79 -4.33 26.11
C THR A 757 -25.74 -5.27 25.50
N LEU A 758 -25.74 -6.55 25.88
CA LEU A 758 -24.81 -7.55 25.39
C LEU A 758 -24.92 -7.75 23.87
N CYS A 759 -23.76 -7.69 23.21
CA CYS A 759 -23.59 -8.01 21.79
C CYS A 759 -22.87 -9.35 21.58
N ALA A 760 -21.98 -9.74 22.50
CA ALA A 760 -21.26 -11.01 22.45
C ALA A 760 -21.21 -11.71 23.80
N LEU A 761 -21.59 -13.00 23.83
CA LEU A 761 -21.58 -13.84 25.04
C LEU A 761 -20.88 -15.17 24.75
N TYR A 762 -19.89 -15.51 25.58
CA TYR A 762 -19.15 -16.77 25.49
C TYR A 762 -19.31 -17.56 26.80
N LEU A 763 -19.81 -18.78 26.70
CA LEU A 763 -20.10 -19.69 27.81
C LEU A 763 -19.36 -21.02 27.65
N ASP A 764 -18.38 -21.10 26.76
CA ASP A 764 -17.78 -22.36 26.31
C ASP A 764 -17.24 -23.19 27.48
N GLY A 765 -17.32 -24.52 27.43
CA GLY A 765 -16.75 -25.42 28.45
C GLY A 765 -17.34 -25.24 29.85
N SER A 766 -18.42 -24.47 30.01
CA SER A 766 -19.11 -24.30 31.30
C SER A 766 -20.00 -25.51 31.64
N ALA A 767 -20.38 -25.65 32.90
CA ALA A 767 -21.25 -26.72 33.37
C ALA A 767 -22.75 -26.39 33.26
N ILE A 768 -23.11 -25.42 32.42
CA ILE A 768 -24.48 -24.93 32.24
C ILE A 768 -25.38 -26.03 31.69
N LYS A 769 -26.52 -26.24 32.36
CA LYS A 769 -27.53 -27.24 31.94
C LYS A 769 -28.63 -26.64 31.05
N LYS A 770 -29.00 -25.39 31.31
CA LYS A 770 -30.07 -24.63 30.66
C LYS A 770 -29.72 -23.15 30.68
N LEU A 771 -30.13 -22.42 29.64
CA LEU A 771 -30.04 -20.97 29.59
C LEU A 771 -31.29 -20.36 30.25
N PRO A 772 -31.20 -19.16 30.86
CA PRO A 772 -32.36 -18.49 31.45
C PRO A 772 -33.37 -18.09 30.37
N THR A 773 -34.67 -18.15 30.69
CA THR A 773 -35.75 -17.78 29.77
C THR A 773 -35.66 -16.31 29.34
N ASP A 774 -35.21 -15.42 30.23
CA ASP A 774 -35.00 -14.00 29.93
C ASP A 774 -33.88 -13.73 28.90
N MET A 775 -33.07 -14.72 28.55
CA MET A 775 -32.03 -14.57 27.52
C MET A 775 -32.63 -14.18 26.16
N VAL A 776 -33.86 -14.61 25.87
CA VAL A 776 -34.56 -14.26 24.61
C VAL A 776 -34.90 -12.77 24.50
N LYS A 777 -34.79 -12.00 25.60
CA LYS A 777 -34.96 -10.55 25.62
C LYS A 777 -33.68 -9.80 25.17
N GLN A 778 -32.57 -10.50 24.95
CA GLN A 778 -31.30 -9.91 24.49
C GLN A 778 -31.34 -9.58 23.00
N ALA A 779 -32.11 -8.57 22.63
CA ALA A 779 -32.34 -8.21 21.23
C ALA A 779 -31.06 -7.82 20.47
N ARG A 780 -30.04 -7.28 21.17
CA ARG A 780 -28.77 -6.79 20.60
C ARG A 780 -27.67 -7.85 20.49
N LEU A 781 -27.93 -9.08 20.93
CA LEU A 781 -26.90 -10.13 20.95
C LEU A 781 -26.62 -10.62 19.53
N VAL A 782 -25.42 -10.34 19.02
CA VAL A 782 -24.94 -10.72 17.69
C VAL A 782 -24.26 -12.09 17.72
N LYS A 783 -23.56 -12.42 18.80
CA LYS A 783 -22.79 -13.66 18.94
C LYS A 783 -23.06 -14.38 20.25
N LEU A 784 -23.42 -15.65 20.18
CA LEU A 784 -23.55 -16.56 21.32
C LEU A 784 -22.71 -17.82 21.10
N SER A 785 -21.72 -18.05 21.96
CA SER A 785 -20.89 -19.25 21.97
C SER A 785 -21.12 -20.06 23.24
N MET A 786 -21.38 -21.35 23.07
CA MET A 786 -21.57 -22.36 24.11
C MET A 786 -20.81 -23.63 23.75
N LYS A 787 -19.65 -23.49 23.09
CA LYS A 787 -18.84 -24.62 22.64
C LYS A 787 -18.49 -25.51 23.84
N ASP A 788 -18.54 -26.83 23.70
CA ASP A 788 -18.22 -27.80 24.76
C ASP A 788 -19.07 -27.67 26.04
N CYS A 789 -20.24 -27.04 25.99
CA CYS A 789 -21.24 -27.08 27.05
C CYS A 789 -21.94 -28.45 27.11
N LYS A 790 -21.19 -29.50 27.47
CA LYS A 790 -21.61 -30.92 27.41
C LYS A 790 -22.85 -31.28 28.23
N LYS A 791 -23.28 -30.40 29.15
CA LYS A 791 -24.49 -30.59 29.98
C LYS A 791 -25.72 -29.86 29.43
N LEU A 792 -25.57 -29.01 28.41
CA LEU A 792 -26.67 -28.28 27.79
C LEU A 792 -27.55 -29.26 27.01
N ALA A 793 -28.84 -29.34 27.38
CA ALA A 793 -29.78 -30.28 26.78
C ALA A 793 -30.71 -29.64 25.74
N LYS A 794 -31.11 -28.38 25.95
CA LYS A 794 -32.07 -27.64 25.11
C LYS A 794 -31.78 -26.15 25.15
N LEU A 795 -32.15 -25.44 24.08
CA LEU A 795 -32.26 -23.98 24.05
C LEU A 795 -33.64 -23.53 24.58
N PRO A 796 -33.79 -22.30 25.11
CA PRO A 796 -35.06 -21.80 25.62
C PRO A 796 -36.08 -21.52 24.49
N GLU A 797 -37.38 -21.62 24.80
CA GLU A 797 -38.47 -21.24 23.90
C GLU A 797 -38.44 -19.74 23.57
N GLY A 798 -38.83 -19.37 22.35
CA GLY A 798 -38.80 -17.98 21.87
C GLY A 798 -37.42 -17.46 21.46
N PHE A 799 -36.49 -18.37 21.14
CA PHE A 799 -35.13 -18.05 20.68
C PHE A 799 -35.10 -17.20 19.39
N ASP A 800 -36.15 -17.30 18.59
CA ASP A 800 -36.38 -16.50 17.37
C ASP A 800 -36.54 -15.00 17.63
N LYS A 801 -36.82 -14.59 18.88
CA LYS A 801 -36.90 -13.19 19.29
C LYS A 801 -35.54 -12.48 19.33
N MET A 802 -34.43 -13.23 19.26
CA MET A 802 -33.06 -12.69 19.21
C MET A 802 -32.71 -12.24 17.79
N LYS A 803 -33.34 -11.14 17.34
CA LYS A 803 -33.36 -10.70 15.93
C LYS A 803 -31.98 -10.33 15.37
N ASP A 804 -31.05 -9.86 16.20
CA ASP A 804 -29.71 -9.44 15.75
C ASP A 804 -28.68 -10.58 15.78
N LEU A 805 -29.05 -11.80 16.21
CA LEU A 805 -28.11 -12.91 16.34
C LEU A 805 -27.63 -13.39 14.97
N GLN A 806 -26.32 -13.29 14.75
CA GLN A 806 -25.65 -13.67 13.50
C GLN A 806 -24.82 -14.95 13.65
N GLU A 807 -24.27 -15.22 14.84
CA GLU A 807 -23.42 -16.38 15.10
C GLU A 807 -23.87 -17.15 16.35
N LEU A 808 -24.18 -18.44 16.16
CA LEU A 808 -24.50 -19.39 17.22
C LEU A 808 -23.55 -20.59 17.17
N VAL A 809 -22.75 -20.77 18.24
CA VAL A 809 -21.80 -21.87 18.36
C VAL A 809 -22.22 -22.81 19.48
N CYS A 810 -22.63 -24.02 19.12
CA CYS A 810 -23.00 -25.11 20.02
C CYS A 810 -22.12 -26.36 19.82
N SER A 811 -20.99 -26.23 19.12
CA SER A 811 -20.01 -27.29 18.88
C SER A 811 -19.68 -28.06 20.18
N GLY A 812 -19.67 -29.38 20.19
CA GLY A 812 -19.36 -30.22 21.36
C GLY A 812 -20.44 -30.26 22.44
N CYS A 813 -21.62 -29.65 22.24
CA CYS A 813 -22.78 -29.81 23.12
C CYS A 813 -23.44 -31.18 22.94
N SER A 814 -22.77 -32.24 23.42
CA SER A 814 -23.16 -33.63 23.16
C SER A 814 -24.53 -34.06 23.66
N LYS A 815 -25.19 -33.27 24.53
CA LYS A 815 -26.56 -33.52 25.03
C LYS A 815 -27.63 -32.69 24.34
N LEU A 816 -27.24 -31.75 23.46
CA LEU A 816 -28.16 -30.95 22.67
C LEU A 816 -28.70 -31.82 21.54
N SER A 817 -29.96 -32.24 21.65
CA SER A 817 -30.58 -33.19 20.72
C SER A 817 -31.63 -32.59 19.78
N SER A 818 -32.09 -31.37 20.07
CA SER A 818 -33.10 -30.67 19.28
C SER A 818 -32.89 -29.16 19.38
N LEU A 819 -33.28 -28.45 18.33
CA LEU A 819 -33.35 -26.99 18.29
C LEU A 819 -34.83 -26.55 18.30
N PRO A 820 -35.18 -25.37 18.84
CA PRO A 820 -36.55 -24.85 18.75
C PRO A 820 -37.00 -24.61 17.29
N ASP A 821 -38.21 -25.04 16.94
CA ASP A 821 -38.77 -24.94 15.58
C ASP A 821 -38.91 -23.49 15.12
N GLU A 822 -39.09 -22.55 16.05
CA GLU A 822 -39.23 -21.13 15.78
C GLU A 822 -37.94 -20.52 15.20
N MET A 823 -36.78 -21.18 15.36
CA MET A 823 -35.50 -20.71 14.80
C MET A 823 -35.54 -20.51 13.28
N LYS A 824 -36.47 -21.17 12.57
CA LYS A 824 -36.71 -20.92 11.13
C LYS A 824 -37.07 -19.46 10.80
N ASN A 825 -37.56 -18.70 11.78
CA ASN A 825 -37.92 -17.29 11.63
C ASN A 825 -36.70 -16.34 11.77
N MET A 826 -35.51 -16.85 12.09
CA MET A 826 -34.31 -16.03 12.29
C MET A 826 -33.73 -15.56 10.95
N LYS A 827 -33.87 -14.25 10.68
CA LYS A 827 -33.46 -13.64 9.41
C LYS A 827 -31.99 -13.20 9.35
N CYS A 828 -31.32 -13.09 10.49
CA CYS A 828 -29.95 -12.58 10.58
C CYS A 828 -28.91 -13.67 10.88
N LEU A 829 -29.32 -14.91 11.19
CA LEU A 829 -28.41 -15.96 11.62
C LEU A 829 -27.60 -16.50 10.43
N GLN A 830 -26.32 -16.15 10.36
CA GLN A 830 -25.43 -16.49 9.26
C GLN A 830 -24.54 -17.71 9.55
N ILE A 831 -24.12 -17.89 10.81
CA ILE A 831 -23.18 -18.94 11.21
C ILE A 831 -23.80 -19.81 12.29
N LEU A 832 -23.91 -21.11 12.01
CA LEU A 832 -24.43 -22.10 12.93
C LEU A 832 -23.47 -23.30 13.04
N MET A 833 -22.84 -23.44 14.20
CA MET A 833 -21.87 -24.51 14.48
C MET A 833 -22.48 -25.53 15.44
N LEU A 834 -22.71 -26.75 14.96
CA LEU A 834 -23.41 -27.84 15.65
C LEU A 834 -22.60 -29.15 15.62
N ASP A 835 -21.31 -29.08 15.31
CA ASP A 835 -20.43 -30.25 15.30
C ASP A 835 -20.37 -30.93 16.67
N GLY A 836 -20.32 -32.27 16.70
CA GLY A 836 -20.31 -33.05 17.94
C GLY A 836 -21.56 -32.89 18.83
N THR A 837 -22.70 -32.48 18.27
CA THR A 837 -24.01 -32.47 18.95
C THR A 837 -24.80 -33.75 18.65
N ALA A 838 -25.91 -33.97 19.37
CA ALA A 838 -26.83 -35.09 19.15
C ALA A 838 -28.08 -34.68 18.36
N ILE A 839 -27.98 -33.59 17.58
CA ILE A 839 -29.09 -33.01 16.84
C ILE A 839 -29.51 -33.94 15.70
N LYS A 840 -30.80 -34.29 15.69
CA LYS A 840 -31.40 -35.20 14.70
C LYS A 840 -31.93 -34.49 13.46
N GLU A 841 -32.32 -33.23 13.60
CA GLU A 841 -32.97 -32.45 12.55
C GLU A 841 -32.21 -31.15 12.31
N ILE A 842 -31.97 -30.85 11.04
CA ILE A 842 -31.34 -29.59 10.62
C ILE A 842 -32.42 -28.49 10.69
N PRO A 843 -32.11 -27.27 11.15
CA PRO A 843 -33.10 -26.20 11.16
C PRO A 843 -33.21 -25.54 9.77
N ASN A 844 -34.43 -25.23 9.34
CA ASN A 844 -34.68 -24.53 8.07
C ASN A 844 -34.49 -23.01 8.23
N ILE A 845 -33.25 -22.54 8.19
CA ILE A 845 -32.88 -21.13 8.39
C ILE A 845 -32.29 -20.57 7.09
N THR A 846 -33.09 -19.81 6.35
CA THR A 846 -32.77 -19.33 4.99
C THR A 846 -31.63 -18.30 4.94
N SER A 847 -31.29 -17.68 6.08
CA SER A 847 -30.23 -16.68 6.20
C SER A 847 -28.83 -17.27 6.41
N LEU A 848 -28.71 -18.59 6.61
CA LEU A 848 -27.44 -19.25 6.90
C LEU A 848 -26.46 -19.16 5.74
N GLN A 849 -25.22 -18.77 6.06
CA GLN A 849 -24.06 -18.80 5.17
C GLN A 849 -23.09 -19.93 5.50
N ARG A 850 -23.02 -20.34 6.77
CA ARG A 850 -22.16 -21.43 7.23
C ARG A 850 -22.88 -22.35 8.21
N LEU A 851 -22.88 -23.64 7.89
CA LEU A 851 -23.41 -24.70 8.73
C LEU A 851 -22.33 -25.76 8.96
N CYS A 852 -22.06 -26.08 10.23
CA CYS A 852 -21.14 -27.15 10.60
C CYS A 852 -21.87 -28.22 11.40
N LEU A 853 -21.87 -29.44 10.89
CA LEU A 853 -22.48 -30.64 11.48
C LEU A 853 -21.45 -31.77 11.66
N SER A 854 -20.16 -31.46 11.54
CA SER A 854 -19.07 -32.43 11.67
C SER A 854 -19.19 -33.32 12.92
N GLY A 855 -18.94 -34.62 12.76
CA GLY A 855 -19.03 -35.63 13.81
C GLY A 855 -20.44 -35.87 14.34
N ASN A 856 -21.48 -35.43 13.62
CA ASN A 856 -22.87 -35.77 13.96
C ASN A 856 -23.21 -37.17 13.43
N ASP A 857 -23.23 -38.14 14.35
CA ASP A 857 -23.58 -39.52 14.04
C ASP A 857 -25.10 -39.79 14.08
N THR A 858 -25.92 -38.79 14.39
CA THR A 858 -27.39 -38.95 14.46
C THR A 858 -28.12 -38.61 13.16
N ILE A 859 -27.51 -37.80 12.29
CA ILE A 859 -28.08 -37.43 11.00
C ILE A 859 -27.80 -38.55 9.98
N ILE A 860 -28.88 -39.20 9.54
CA ILE A 860 -28.82 -40.27 8.54
C ILE A 860 -29.06 -39.72 7.12
N LEU A 861 -29.95 -38.73 6.99
CA LEU A 861 -30.32 -38.09 5.73
C LEU A 861 -30.34 -36.58 5.93
N LEU A 862 -29.79 -35.83 4.98
CA LEU A 862 -30.01 -34.38 4.93
C LEU A 862 -31.39 -34.10 4.30
N PRO A 863 -32.12 -33.09 4.76
CA PRO A 863 -33.43 -32.76 4.23
C PRO A 863 -33.34 -32.14 2.84
N GLY A 864 -34.30 -32.46 1.97
CA GLY A 864 -34.32 -31.96 0.58
C GLY A 864 -34.43 -30.44 0.45
N TYR A 865 -34.99 -29.74 1.44
CA TYR A 865 -35.06 -28.27 1.42
C TYR A 865 -33.69 -27.59 1.54
N ILE A 866 -32.60 -28.32 1.81
CA ILE A 866 -31.25 -27.74 1.88
C ILE A 866 -30.88 -27.04 0.56
N SER A 867 -31.42 -27.50 -0.59
CA SER A 867 -31.26 -26.85 -1.89
C SER A 867 -31.84 -25.42 -1.94
N LEU A 868 -32.82 -25.11 -1.09
CA LEU A 868 -33.48 -23.80 -0.99
C LEU A 868 -32.69 -22.79 -0.15
N LEU A 869 -31.61 -23.21 0.54
CA LEU A 869 -30.75 -22.34 1.35
C LEU A 869 -29.77 -21.55 0.47
N SER A 870 -30.28 -20.65 -0.36
CA SER A 870 -29.51 -19.94 -1.40
C SER A 870 -28.36 -19.07 -0.90
N GLN A 871 -28.35 -18.72 0.39
CA GLN A 871 -27.27 -17.98 1.05
C GLN A 871 -26.14 -18.88 1.59
N LEU A 872 -26.35 -20.19 1.63
CA LEU A 872 -25.40 -21.14 2.22
C LEU A 872 -24.17 -21.28 1.34
N LYS A 873 -23.00 -20.89 1.88
CA LYS A 873 -21.70 -20.94 1.22
C LYS A 873 -20.83 -22.09 1.72
N TRP A 874 -20.98 -22.48 2.99
CA TRP A 874 -20.15 -23.51 3.62
C TRP A 874 -20.99 -24.54 4.36
N LEU A 875 -20.81 -25.82 4.00
CA LEU A 875 -21.42 -26.97 4.66
C LEU A 875 -20.34 -27.98 5.08
N ASP A 876 -20.14 -28.13 6.38
CA ASP A 876 -19.17 -29.09 6.95
C ASP A 876 -19.91 -30.29 7.55
N LEU A 877 -19.65 -31.48 7.00
CA LEU A 877 -20.25 -32.77 7.34
C LEU A 877 -19.18 -33.81 7.71
N LYS A 878 -17.94 -33.39 8.01
CA LYS A 878 -16.84 -34.33 8.28
C LYS A 878 -17.24 -35.38 9.31
N HIS A 879 -16.87 -36.64 9.09
CA HIS A 879 -17.05 -37.73 10.04
C HIS A 879 -18.51 -37.92 10.50
N CYS A 880 -19.52 -37.55 9.71
CA CYS A 880 -20.91 -37.95 9.93
C CYS A 880 -21.07 -39.42 9.52
N LYS A 881 -20.73 -40.36 10.41
CA LYS A 881 -20.51 -41.78 10.04
C LYS A 881 -21.75 -42.51 9.57
N ASN A 882 -22.94 -42.03 9.95
CA ASN A 882 -24.22 -42.64 9.60
C ASN A 882 -24.95 -41.94 8.45
N LEU A 883 -24.37 -40.88 7.87
CA LEU A 883 -24.94 -40.18 6.73
C LEU A 883 -24.96 -41.11 5.51
N LEU A 884 -26.14 -41.38 4.95
CA LEU A 884 -26.33 -42.31 3.83
C LEU A 884 -26.34 -41.63 2.46
N SER A 885 -26.87 -40.41 2.37
CA SER A 885 -27.03 -39.70 1.10
C SER A 885 -26.92 -38.19 1.25
N ILE A 886 -26.42 -37.52 0.20
CA ILE A 886 -26.45 -36.06 0.07
C ILE A 886 -27.48 -35.68 -1.00
N PRO A 887 -28.54 -34.91 -0.66
CA PRO A 887 -29.54 -34.43 -1.61
C PRO A 887 -28.98 -33.31 -2.49
N GLU A 888 -29.80 -32.73 -3.35
CA GLU A 888 -29.40 -31.57 -4.13
C GLU A 888 -28.98 -30.42 -3.20
N LEU A 889 -27.80 -29.85 -3.46
CA LEU A 889 -27.19 -28.80 -2.66
C LEU A 889 -27.55 -27.41 -3.20
N PRO A 890 -27.45 -26.36 -2.37
CA PRO A 890 -27.66 -24.99 -2.82
C PRO A 890 -26.73 -24.62 -3.98
N PRO A 891 -27.19 -23.81 -4.93
CA PRO A 891 -26.41 -23.45 -6.11
C PRO A 891 -25.18 -22.58 -5.81
N ASN A 892 -25.20 -21.83 -4.71
CA ASN A 892 -24.13 -20.92 -4.27
C ASN A 892 -23.16 -21.55 -3.25
N LEU A 893 -23.22 -22.88 -3.07
CA LEU A 893 -22.33 -23.57 -2.13
C LEU A 893 -20.88 -23.52 -2.62
N GLN A 894 -20.01 -22.87 -1.83
CA GLN A 894 -18.59 -22.72 -2.12
C GLN A 894 -17.78 -23.88 -1.55
N CYS A 895 -18.16 -24.39 -0.38
CA CYS A 895 -17.45 -25.47 0.28
C CYS A 895 -18.43 -26.53 0.79
N LEU A 896 -18.20 -27.76 0.38
CA LEU A 896 -18.74 -28.97 1.00
C LEU A 896 -17.57 -29.80 1.50
N ASP A 897 -17.60 -30.17 2.78
CA ASP A 897 -16.62 -31.11 3.32
C ASP A 897 -17.32 -32.29 3.99
N ALA A 898 -17.40 -33.41 3.28
CA ALA A 898 -17.98 -34.67 3.75
C ALA A 898 -16.90 -35.73 4.03
N HIS A 899 -15.67 -35.32 4.32
CA HIS A 899 -14.57 -36.25 4.59
C HIS A 899 -14.93 -37.26 5.71
N GLY A 900 -14.65 -38.54 5.49
CA GLY A 900 -14.83 -39.59 6.50
C GLY A 900 -16.30 -39.93 6.80
N CYS A 901 -17.25 -39.58 5.92
CA CYS A 901 -18.62 -40.08 5.97
C CYS A 901 -18.70 -41.54 5.50
N GLU A 902 -18.33 -42.47 6.38
CA GLU A 902 -18.13 -43.90 6.07
C GLU A 902 -19.38 -44.64 5.57
N SER A 903 -20.58 -44.13 5.83
CA SER A 903 -21.84 -44.72 5.35
C SER A 903 -22.42 -44.05 4.12
N LEU A 904 -21.79 -43.00 3.59
CA LEU A 904 -22.29 -42.24 2.45
C LEU A 904 -22.24 -43.10 1.19
N ARG A 905 -23.42 -43.39 0.61
CA ARG A 905 -23.58 -44.23 -0.58
C ARG A 905 -23.91 -43.41 -1.82
N THR A 906 -24.89 -42.52 -1.70
CA THR A 906 -25.45 -41.80 -2.85
C THR A 906 -25.27 -40.29 -2.73
N VAL A 907 -25.22 -39.61 -3.87
CA VAL A 907 -25.32 -38.16 -3.98
C VAL A 907 -26.36 -37.81 -5.04
N ALA A 908 -26.99 -36.64 -4.94
CA ALA A 908 -27.94 -36.18 -5.95
C ALA A 908 -27.25 -35.95 -7.31
N THR A 909 -28.01 -36.17 -8.39
CA THR A 909 -27.57 -35.96 -9.78
C THR A 909 -28.62 -35.12 -10.50
N PRO A 910 -28.41 -33.80 -10.69
CA PRO A 910 -27.19 -33.04 -10.40
C PRO A 910 -26.95 -32.82 -8.89
N LEU A 911 -25.67 -32.66 -8.51
CA LEU A 911 -25.25 -32.39 -7.13
C LEU A 911 -25.72 -31.01 -6.63
N ALA A 912 -25.72 -30.02 -7.52
CA ALA A 912 -26.27 -28.69 -7.30
C ALA A 912 -26.66 -28.09 -8.66
N THR A 913 -27.67 -27.24 -8.67
CA THR A 913 -28.03 -26.42 -9.83
C THR A 913 -26.97 -25.36 -10.13
N HIS A 914 -26.68 -25.11 -11.41
CA HIS A 914 -25.71 -24.10 -11.82
C HIS A 914 -26.42 -22.76 -12.06
N LEU A 915 -25.95 -21.67 -11.43
CA LEU A 915 -26.43 -20.31 -11.69
C LEU A 915 -25.37 -19.45 -12.43
N PRO A 916 -25.77 -18.60 -13.40
CA PRO A 916 -24.85 -17.77 -14.19
C PRO A 916 -24.11 -16.64 -13.42
N SER A 917 -24.55 -16.28 -12.21
CA SER A 917 -24.03 -15.12 -11.46
C SER A 917 -23.03 -15.48 -10.35
N GLU A 918 -21.80 -14.97 -10.52
CA GLU A 918 -20.90 -14.39 -9.50
C GLU A 918 -19.90 -15.22 -8.65
N GLN A 919 -19.74 -16.54 -8.76
CA GLN A 919 -18.78 -17.22 -7.85
C GLN A 919 -17.81 -18.18 -8.54
N ILE A 920 -16.54 -17.76 -8.57
CA ILE A 920 -15.45 -18.41 -9.32
C ILE A 920 -14.82 -19.57 -8.55
N HIS A 921 -14.83 -19.56 -7.21
CA HIS A 921 -14.12 -20.55 -6.37
C HIS A 921 -15.07 -21.54 -5.65
N SER A 922 -14.83 -22.85 -5.77
CA SER A 922 -15.57 -23.88 -5.03
C SER A 922 -14.76 -25.17 -4.76
N THR A 923 -15.03 -25.84 -3.63
CA THR A 923 -14.31 -27.04 -3.16
C THR A 923 -15.28 -28.07 -2.56
N PHE A 924 -15.23 -29.31 -3.06
CA PHE A 924 -16.14 -30.40 -2.65
C PHE A 924 -15.33 -31.65 -2.26
N ILE A 925 -15.30 -31.98 -0.97
CA ILE A 925 -14.43 -33.02 -0.40
C ILE A 925 -15.27 -34.22 0.05
N PHE A 926 -14.92 -35.41 -0.45
CA PHE A 926 -15.53 -36.70 -0.09
C PHE A 926 -14.50 -37.76 0.28
N THR A 927 -13.30 -37.35 0.68
CA THR A 927 -12.21 -38.29 1.03
C THR A 927 -12.65 -39.25 2.14
N ASP A 928 -12.31 -40.54 2.00
CA ASP A 928 -12.67 -41.62 2.95
C ASP A 928 -14.18 -41.96 3.02
N CYS A 929 -14.97 -41.53 2.05
CA CYS A 929 -16.34 -42.00 1.83
C CYS A 929 -16.37 -43.32 1.04
N HIS A 930 -15.80 -44.40 1.61
CA HIS A 930 -15.53 -45.64 0.88
C HIS A 930 -16.77 -46.37 0.33
N LYS A 931 -17.97 -46.09 0.86
CA LYS A 931 -19.23 -46.71 0.41
C LYS A 931 -19.92 -45.96 -0.73
N LEU A 932 -19.32 -44.89 -1.26
CA LEU A 932 -19.85 -44.19 -2.44
C LEU A 932 -19.99 -45.18 -3.59
N ASP A 933 -21.21 -45.34 -4.10
CA ASP A 933 -21.48 -46.22 -5.21
C ASP A 933 -20.98 -45.63 -6.54
N ARG A 934 -21.05 -46.45 -7.60
CA ARG A 934 -20.58 -46.05 -8.94
C ARG A 934 -21.35 -44.84 -9.47
N THR A 935 -22.68 -44.83 -9.32
CA THR A 935 -23.54 -43.74 -9.78
C THR A 935 -23.22 -42.43 -9.06
N ALA A 936 -22.90 -42.47 -7.78
CA ALA A 936 -22.52 -41.31 -7.00
C ALA A 936 -21.17 -40.74 -7.44
N LYS A 937 -20.17 -41.60 -7.70
CA LYS A 937 -18.86 -41.19 -8.24
C LYS A 937 -19.00 -40.57 -9.64
N GLU A 938 -19.83 -41.16 -10.50
CA GLU A 938 -20.19 -40.61 -11.81
C GLU A 938 -20.92 -39.27 -11.69
N GLY A 939 -21.80 -39.12 -10.69
CA GLY A 939 -22.48 -37.87 -10.35
C GLY A 939 -21.53 -36.74 -9.93
N ILE A 940 -20.58 -37.03 -9.03
CA ILE A 940 -19.52 -36.09 -8.60
C ILE A 940 -18.66 -35.67 -9.80
N THR A 941 -18.28 -36.64 -10.62
CA THR A 941 -17.47 -36.44 -11.82
C THR A 941 -18.21 -35.57 -12.86
N THR A 942 -19.48 -35.84 -13.09
CA THR A 942 -20.32 -35.08 -14.04
C THR A 942 -20.53 -33.64 -13.56
N TYR A 943 -20.74 -33.45 -12.26
CA TYR A 943 -20.82 -32.12 -11.67
C TYR A 943 -19.49 -31.35 -11.83
N ALA A 944 -18.36 -31.98 -11.54
CA ALA A 944 -17.03 -31.41 -11.75
C ALA A 944 -16.83 -30.98 -13.22
N GLN A 945 -17.16 -31.85 -14.18
CA GLN A 945 -17.07 -31.57 -15.60
C GLN A 945 -17.93 -30.37 -16.01
N ARG A 946 -19.21 -30.36 -15.62
CA ARG A 946 -20.13 -29.24 -15.93
C ARG A 946 -19.67 -27.94 -15.28
N LYS A 947 -19.21 -27.96 -14.02
CA LYS A 947 -18.69 -26.77 -13.33
C LYS A 947 -17.46 -26.20 -14.05
N CYS A 948 -16.55 -27.05 -14.55
CA CYS A 948 -15.41 -26.63 -15.37
C CYS A 948 -15.86 -25.90 -16.65
N GLN A 949 -16.88 -26.43 -17.34
CA GLN A 949 -17.45 -25.82 -18.55
C GLN A 949 -18.12 -24.47 -18.25
N PHE A 950 -18.97 -24.40 -17.21
CA PHE A 950 -19.61 -23.14 -16.80
C PHE A 950 -18.59 -22.07 -16.40
N LEU A 951 -17.54 -22.43 -15.65
CA LEU A 951 -16.47 -21.50 -15.29
C LEU A 951 -15.73 -21.00 -16.54
N SER A 952 -15.52 -21.84 -17.57
CA SER A 952 -14.91 -21.38 -18.82
C SER A 952 -15.77 -20.35 -19.56
N ASP A 953 -17.09 -20.52 -19.61
CA ASP A 953 -17.99 -19.56 -20.27
C ASP A 953 -18.13 -18.25 -19.49
N ALA A 954 -18.15 -18.31 -18.15
CA ALA A 954 -18.21 -17.13 -17.29
C ALA A 954 -16.93 -16.29 -17.37
N LEU A 955 -15.76 -16.91 -17.34
CA LEU A 955 -14.46 -16.23 -17.40
C LEU A 955 -14.19 -15.53 -18.75
N LYS A 956 -14.89 -15.93 -19.83
CA LYS A 956 -14.87 -15.21 -21.11
C LYS A 956 -15.51 -13.82 -21.02
N ARG A 957 -16.47 -13.64 -20.11
CA ARG A 957 -17.22 -12.37 -19.93
C ARG A 957 -16.50 -11.39 -18.98
N CYS A 958 -15.64 -11.90 -18.10
CA CYS A 958 -14.91 -11.10 -17.11
C CYS A 958 -13.45 -10.90 -17.54
N ASN A 959 -13.16 -9.76 -18.18
CA ASN A 959 -11.79 -9.30 -18.43
C ASN A 959 -11.31 -8.47 -17.25
N GLU A 960 -10.71 -9.09 -16.22
CA GLU A 960 -9.85 -8.39 -15.23
C GLU A 960 -9.17 -9.37 -14.25
N GLY A 961 -7.89 -9.12 -13.93
CA GLY A 961 -7.22 -9.56 -12.70
C GLY A 961 -6.41 -10.87 -12.69
N PHE A 962 -5.25 -10.85 -12.00
CA PHE A 962 -4.46 -12.01 -11.60
C PHE A 962 -5.24 -12.87 -10.59
N ALA A 963 -5.60 -14.10 -10.96
CA ALA A 963 -6.07 -15.13 -10.02
C ALA A 963 -5.12 -16.35 -10.06
N PRO A 964 -4.23 -16.55 -9.06
CA PRO A 964 -3.32 -17.68 -9.03
C PRO A 964 -3.90 -18.98 -8.43
N GLU A 965 -5.18 -19.03 -8.04
CA GLU A 965 -5.77 -20.15 -7.28
C GLU A 965 -6.61 -21.13 -8.15
N ALA A 966 -6.78 -22.36 -7.65
CA ALA A 966 -7.76 -23.31 -8.17
C ALA A 966 -9.17 -22.71 -8.08
N LEU A 967 -9.89 -22.68 -9.21
CA LEU A 967 -11.24 -22.13 -9.30
C LEU A 967 -12.28 -23.19 -8.90
N PHE A 968 -11.98 -24.46 -9.14
CA PHE A 968 -12.80 -25.55 -8.64
C PHE A 968 -11.91 -26.71 -8.24
N SER A 969 -12.24 -27.37 -7.13
CA SER A 969 -11.59 -28.62 -6.75
C SER A 969 -12.59 -29.63 -6.16
N THR A 970 -12.36 -30.91 -6.41
CA THR A 970 -13.08 -31.99 -5.73
C THR A 970 -12.19 -33.20 -5.51
N CYS A 971 -12.50 -34.00 -4.49
CA CYS A 971 -11.83 -35.27 -4.26
C CYS A 971 -12.75 -36.33 -3.70
N PHE A 972 -12.56 -37.58 -4.12
CA PHE A 972 -13.37 -38.73 -3.69
C PHE A 972 -12.60 -40.06 -3.87
N PRO A 973 -12.98 -41.15 -3.16
CA PRO A 973 -12.35 -42.45 -3.31
C PRO A 973 -12.51 -43.05 -4.72
N GLY A 974 -11.39 -43.41 -5.33
CA GLY A 974 -11.35 -43.99 -6.68
C GLY A 974 -9.92 -44.19 -7.19
N CYS A 975 -9.79 -45.06 -8.19
CA CYS A 975 -8.52 -45.56 -8.72
C CYS A 975 -8.30 -45.23 -10.21
N GLU A 976 -9.23 -44.49 -10.81
CA GLU A 976 -9.25 -44.19 -12.24
C GLU A 976 -9.38 -42.70 -12.50
N VAL A 977 -8.68 -42.24 -13.54
CA VAL A 977 -8.89 -40.91 -14.10
C VAL A 977 -10.24 -40.93 -14.83
N PRO A 978 -11.13 -39.94 -14.62
CA PRO A 978 -12.41 -39.90 -15.31
C PRO A 978 -12.27 -39.89 -16.84
N SER A 979 -13.17 -40.57 -17.54
CA SER A 979 -13.13 -40.74 -19.01
C SER A 979 -13.22 -39.44 -19.82
N TRP A 980 -13.63 -38.33 -19.19
CA TRP A 980 -13.65 -37.02 -19.86
C TRP A 980 -12.26 -36.37 -19.92
N PHE A 981 -11.22 -36.88 -19.26
CA PHE A 981 -9.85 -36.40 -19.48
C PHE A 981 -9.29 -36.98 -20.79
N CYS A 982 -8.82 -36.11 -21.69
CA CYS A 982 -8.36 -36.53 -23.01
C CYS A 982 -6.92 -37.08 -23.03
N HIS A 983 -6.16 -36.80 -21.97
CA HIS A 983 -4.77 -37.20 -21.82
C HIS A 983 -4.58 -37.80 -20.44
N GLU A 984 -4.00 -38.99 -20.37
CA GLU A 984 -3.68 -39.68 -19.12
C GLU A 984 -2.31 -40.36 -19.20
N ALA A 985 -1.66 -40.52 -18.04
CA ALA A 985 -0.42 -41.27 -17.90
C ALA A 985 -0.42 -42.04 -16.56
N VAL A 986 0.35 -43.12 -16.53
CA VAL A 986 0.69 -43.85 -15.30
C VAL A 986 1.89 -43.17 -14.64
N GLY A 987 1.81 -42.91 -13.34
CA GLY A 987 2.82 -42.20 -12.57
C GLY A 987 2.59 -40.69 -12.45
N SER A 988 3.60 -40.00 -11.92
CA SER A 988 3.58 -38.55 -11.65
C SER A 988 3.85 -37.67 -12.86
N GLU A 989 4.25 -38.23 -14.00
CA GLU A 989 4.64 -37.44 -15.18
C GLU A 989 3.75 -37.71 -16.39
N LEU A 990 3.27 -36.63 -17.01
CA LEU A 990 2.50 -36.67 -18.26
C LEU A 990 3.19 -35.80 -19.32
N ASN A 991 3.73 -36.45 -20.35
CA ASN A 991 4.42 -35.80 -21.47
C ASN A 991 3.52 -35.79 -22.70
N LEU A 992 3.28 -34.60 -23.26
CA LEU A 992 2.34 -34.39 -24.37
C LEU A 992 2.97 -33.52 -25.45
N LYS A 993 2.65 -33.84 -26.71
CA LYS A 993 2.87 -32.92 -27.84
C LYS A 993 1.57 -32.18 -28.10
N LEU A 994 1.57 -30.87 -27.88
CA LEU A 994 0.40 -30.04 -28.16
C LEU A 994 0.37 -29.69 -29.66
N SER A 995 -0.83 -29.65 -30.24
CA SER A 995 -1.03 -29.21 -31.63
C SER A 995 -0.53 -27.78 -31.81
N PRO A 996 0.05 -27.38 -32.96
CA PRO A 996 0.56 -26.03 -33.17
C PRO A 996 -0.44 -24.89 -32.90
N HIS A 997 -1.73 -25.18 -32.92
CA HIS A 997 -2.83 -24.21 -32.74
C HIS A 997 -3.62 -24.44 -31.44
N TRP A 998 -3.04 -25.14 -30.45
CA TRP A 998 -3.76 -25.52 -29.22
C TRP A 998 -4.22 -24.32 -28.38
N ASN A 999 -3.60 -23.14 -28.54
CA ASN A 999 -3.96 -21.88 -27.88
C ASN A 999 -4.79 -20.93 -28.77
N GLU A 1000 -5.03 -21.27 -30.05
CA GLU A 1000 -5.73 -20.37 -30.97
C GLU A 1000 -7.20 -20.22 -30.55
N ASN A 1001 -7.60 -18.95 -30.37
CA ASN A 1001 -8.94 -18.46 -30.05
C ASN A 1001 -9.86 -19.46 -29.33
N ARG A 1002 -9.97 -19.29 -27.99
CA ARG A 1002 -10.97 -19.82 -27.02
C ARG A 1002 -10.42 -20.71 -25.92
N PHE A 1003 -9.11 -20.94 -25.82
CA PHE A 1003 -8.54 -21.60 -24.64
C PHE A 1003 -8.78 -20.78 -23.37
N VAL A 1004 -9.35 -21.37 -22.32
CA VAL A 1004 -9.72 -20.65 -21.07
C VAL A 1004 -8.95 -21.17 -19.85
N GLY A 1005 -8.57 -22.44 -19.85
CA GLY A 1005 -7.86 -23.03 -18.71
C GLY A 1005 -7.60 -24.52 -18.87
N ILE A 1006 -7.10 -25.13 -17.80
CA ILE A 1006 -6.80 -26.57 -17.76
C ILE A 1006 -7.56 -27.21 -16.61
N ALA A 1007 -8.09 -28.41 -16.88
CA ALA A 1007 -8.53 -29.34 -15.87
C ALA A 1007 -7.43 -30.38 -15.62
N LEU A 1008 -7.13 -30.62 -14.36
CA LEU A 1008 -6.11 -31.56 -13.90
C LEU A 1008 -6.80 -32.65 -13.07
N CYS A 1009 -6.37 -33.90 -13.27
CA CYS A 1009 -6.77 -35.05 -12.47
C CYS A 1009 -5.53 -35.78 -11.98
N VAL A 1010 -5.59 -36.28 -10.75
CA VAL A 1010 -4.52 -37.12 -10.20
C VAL A 1010 -5.11 -38.15 -9.25
N VAL A 1011 -4.65 -39.39 -9.39
CA VAL A 1011 -5.00 -40.52 -8.55
C VAL A 1011 -3.84 -40.76 -7.61
N ILE A 1012 -4.13 -40.66 -6.32
CA ILE A 1012 -3.14 -40.78 -5.26
C ILE A 1012 -3.35 -42.06 -4.48
N SER A 1013 -2.26 -42.77 -4.20
CA SER A 1013 -2.22 -43.92 -3.30
C SER A 1013 -1.50 -43.59 -2.01
N PHE A 1014 -1.98 -44.20 -0.93
CA PHE A 1014 -1.40 -44.12 0.41
C PHE A 1014 -0.89 -45.50 0.80
N PRO A 1015 0.40 -45.81 0.60
CA PRO A 1015 0.96 -47.11 0.94
C PRO A 1015 0.77 -47.42 2.43
N ASN A 1016 0.35 -48.65 2.71
CA ASN A 1016 0.13 -49.15 4.07
C ASN A 1016 1.43 -49.01 4.88
N ASP A 1017 1.39 -48.20 5.96
CA ASP A 1017 2.31 -48.16 7.13
C ASP A 1017 2.63 -46.75 7.68
N GLN A 1018 2.16 -45.67 7.06
CA GLN A 1018 2.50 -44.29 7.47
C GLN A 1018 1.68 -43.72 8.67
N GLU A 1019 2.17 -43.83 9.90
CA GLU A 1019 1.67 -43.00 11.01
C GLU A 1019 2.16 -41.55 10.84
N GLY A 1020 1.26 -40.56 10.82
CA GLY A 1020 1.62 -39.16 11.06
C GLY A 1020 1.49 -38.14 9.91
N ILE A 1021 0.79 -38.44 8.80
CA ILE A 1021 0.48 -37.40 7.79
C ILE A 1021 -0.50 -36.39 8.41
N ASN A 1022 -0.04 -35.15 8.60
CA ASN A 1022 -0.85 -34.07 9.19
C ASN A 1022 -1.47 -33.16 8.14
N SER A 1023 -0.84 -33.03 6.98
CA SER A 1023 -1.34 -32.26 5.85
C SER A 1023 -0.48 -32.55 4.64
N PHE A 1024 -1.08 -32.70 3.46
CA PHE A 1024 -0.34 -32.73 2.21
C PHE A 1024 -1.04 -31.86 1.17
N SER A 1025 -0.26 -31.26 0.28
CA SER A 1025 -0.79 -30.58 -0.88
C SER A 1025 -0.32 -31.28 -2.14
N VAL A 1026 -1.22 -31.44 -3.08
CA VAL A 1026 -0.99 -32.02 -4.39
C VAL A 1026 -0.77 -30.87 -5.35
N THR A 1027 0.42 -30.82 -5.91
CA THR A 1027 0.85 -29.78 -6.83
C THR A 1027 1.12 -30.39 -8.19
N CYS A 1028 0.92 -29.62 -9.24
CA CYS A 1028 1.28 -29.97 -10.60
C CYS A 1028 2.19 -28.87 -11.13
N LYS A 1029 3.41 -29.24 -11.47
CA LYS A 1029 4.36 -28.37 -12.17
C LYS A 1029 4.13 -28.50 -13.66
N PHE A 1030 3.60 -27.45 -14.25
CA PHE A 1030 3.29 -27.34 -15.66
C PHE A 1030 4.52 -26.76 -16.38
N LYS A 1031 5.14 -27.53 -17.28
CA LYS A 1031 6.32 -27.12 -18.05
C LYS A 1031 5.98 -27.08 -19.54
N LEU A 1032 6.17 -25.93 -20.16
CA LEU A 1032 6.03 -25.69 -21.60
C LEU A 1032 7.41 -25.50 -22.20
N GLU A 1033 7.68 -26.20 -23.31
CA GLU A 1033 8.91 -26.06 -24.09
C GLU A 1033 8.58 -25.78 -25.56
N SER A 1034 9.20 -24.73 -26.08
CA SER A 1034 9.11 -24.31 -27.48
C SER A 1034 10.21 -24.95 -28.32
N LYS A 1035 10.04 -24.96 -29.65
CA LYS A 1035 10.99 -25.59 -30.60
C LYS A 1035 12.38 -24.93 -30.59
N ASP A 1036 12.45 -23.67 -30.19
CA ASP A 1036 13.68 -22.87 -30.03
C ASP A 1036 14.42 -23.15 -28.72
N GLY A 1037 13.86 -23.99 -27.82
CA GLY A 1037 14.42 -24.30 -26.52
C GLY A 1037 13.94 -23.37 -25.39
N SER A 1038 13.06 -22.40 -25.67
CA SER A 1038 12.46 -21.53 -24.65
C SER A 1038 11.56 -22.34 -23.72
N ARG A 1039 11.71 -22.18 -22.39
CA ARG A 1039 11.00 -22.96 -21.37
C ARG A 1039 10.26 -22.08 -20.37
N ILE A 1040 8.97 -22.36 -20.15
CA ILE A 1040 8.18 -21.76 -19.06
C ILE A 1040 7.71 -22.86 -18.11
N SER A 1041 7.90 -22.68 -16.81
CA SER A 1041 7.36 -23.58 -15.79
C SER A 1041 6.60 -22.84 -14.72
N PHE A 1042 5.44 -23.36 -14.32
CA PHE A 1042 4.66 -22.83 -13.21
C PHE A 1042 3.98 -23.94 -12.41
N ASP A 1043 3.82 -23.72 -11.10
CA ASP A 1043 3.19 -24.69 -10.21
C ASP A 1043 1.69 -24.39 -10.04
N ARG A 1044 0.87 -25.43 -9.86
CA ARG A 1044 -0.57 -25.34 -9.60
C ARG A 1044 -0.98 -26.27 -8.48
N LEU A 1045 -1.76 -25.77 -7.53
CA LEU A 1045 -2.41 -26.59 -6.51
C LEU A 1045 -3.57 -27.36 -7.16
N VAL A 1046 -3.50 -28.69 -7.14
CA VAL A 1046 -4.57 -29.60 -7.60
C VAL A 1046 -5.53 -29.92 -6.46
N GLY A 1047 -5.01 -30.01 -5.24
CA GLY A 1047 -5.82 -30.23 -4.05
C GLY A 1047 -4.96 -30.16 -2.81
N SER A 1048 -5.58 -29.90 -1.68
CA SER A 1048 -4.91 -29.96 -0.38
C SER A 1048 -5.75 -30.78 0.57
N TRP A 1049 -5.08 -31.60 1.35
CA TRP A 1049 -5.68 -32.28 2.49
C TRP A 1049 -4.96 -31.80 3.74
N ASN A 1050 -5.74 -31.33 4.72
CA ASN A 1050 -5.23 -30.96 6.02
C ASN A 1050 -6.00 -31.74 7.08
N ARG A 1051 -5.29 -32.37 8.02
CA ARG A 1051 -5.84 -32.90 9.27
C ARG A 1051 -6.25 -31.72 10.16
N HIS A 1052 -7.31 -31.02 9.79
CA HIS A 1052 -7.83 -29.91 10.58
C HIS A 1052 -8.58 -30.43 11.81
N GLY A 1053 -7.81 -30.73 12.86
CA GLY A 1053 -8.27 -30.82 14.24
C GLY A 1053 -7.27 -30.11 15.12
N LYS A 1054 -7.72 -29.10 15.89
CA LYS A 1054 -6.87 -28.54 16.97
C LYS A 1054 -6.51 -29.69 17.92
N LYS A 1055 -5.38 -29.59 18.64
CA LYS A 1055 -4.99 -30.49 19.75
C LYS A 1055 -6.07 -30.69 20.85
N SER A 1056 -7.23 -30.04 20.73
CA SER A 1056 -8.41 -30.14 21.60
C SER A 1056 -9.40 -31.25 21.22
N ASP A 1057 -9.28 -31.93 20.07
CA ASP A 1057 -10.20 -33.02 19.67
C ASP A 1057 -9.91 -34.31 20.45
N LYS A 1058 -10.06 -34.25 21.78
CA LYS A 1058 -10.30 -35.43 22.59
C LYS A 1058 -11.79 -35.76 22.48
N MET A 1059 -12.12 -36.78 21.68
CA MET A 1059 -13.42 -37.45 21.80
C MET A 1059 -13.67 -37.85 23.26
N ALA A 1060 -14.93 -37.82 23.69
CA ALA A 1060 -15.36 -38.11 25.06
C ALA A 1060 -15.03 -39.55 25.55
N ASN A 1061 -14.53 -40.42 24.68
CA ASN A 1061 -13.96 -41.71 25.03
C ASN A 1061 -12.48 -41.66 24.65
N GLY A 1062 -11.57 -41.79 25.62
CA GLY A 1062 -10.12 -41.60 25.49
C GLY A 1062 -9.35 -42.55 24.56
N LYS A 1063 -9.92 -42.94 23.41
CA LYS A 1063 -9.22 -43.61 22.32
C LYS A 1063 -8.86 -42.59 21.25
N LYS A 1064 -7.57 -42.29 21.09
CA LYS A 1064 -7.03 -41.74 19.84
C LYS A 1064 -7.37 -42.75 18.74
N GLN A 1065 -8.27 -42.40 17.82
CA GLN A 1065 -8.38 -43.14 16.58
C GLN A 1065 -7.47 -42.41 15.57
N ASP A 1066 -6.23 -42.88 15.47
CA ASP A 1066 -5.33 -42.50 14.38
C ASP A 1066 -5.82 -43.21 13.11
N LYS A 1067 -6.80 -42.61 12.42
CA LYS A 1067 -7.27 -43.13 11.13
C LYS A 1067 -6.37 -42.59 10.02
N LYS A 1068 -5.63 -43.51 9.38
CA LYS A 1068 -4.92 -43.33 8.10
C LYS A 1068 -5.94 -43.20 6.96
N MET A 1069 -5.67 -42.34 5.97
CA MET A 1069 -6.24 -42.52 4.63
C MET A 1069 -5.74 -43.88 4.12
N SER A 1070 -6.67 -44.75 3.73
CA SER A 1070 -6.40 -46.18 3.50
C SER A 1070 -6.83 -46.68 2.11
N SER A 1071 -7.34 -45.78 1.27
CA SER A 1071 -7.75 -46.08 -0.11
C SER A 1071 -7.10 -45.11 -1.08
N GLU A 1072 -7.16 -45.42 -2.37
CA GLU A 1072 -6.81 -44.49 -3.43
C GLU A 1072 -7.89 -43.40 -3.58
N HIS A 1073 -7.47 -42.18 -3.90
CA HIS A 1073 -8.38 -41.05 -4.09
C HIS A 1073 -8.09 -40.32 -5.39
N VAL A 1074 -9.16 -39.93 -6.07
CA VAL A 1074 -9.13 -39.08 -7.25
C VAL A 1074 -9.25 -37.63 -6.81
N PHE A 1075 -8.33 -36.78 -7.25
CA PHE A 1075 -8.37 -35.34 -7.09
C PHE A 1075 -8.58 -34.70 -8.46
N ILE A 1076 -9.57 -33.80 -8.57
CA ILE A 1076 -9.89 -33.06 -9.79
C ILE A 1076 -9.82 -31.57 -9.48
N CYS A 1077 -9.17 -30.80 -10.35
CA CYS A 1077 -9.05 -29.36 -10.22
C CYS A 1077 -9.23 -28.65 -11.57
N TYR A 1078 -9.80 -27.45 -11.54
CA TYR A 1078 -9.79 -26.51 -12.66
C TYR A 1078 -9.07 -25.22 -12.29
N THR A 1079 -8.15 -24.78 -13.15
CA THR A 1079 -7.36 -23.57 -12.94
C THR A 1079 -7.18 -22.77 -14.23
N ARG A 1080 -7.08 -21.44 -14.09
CA ARG A 1080 -6.84 -20.52 -15.20
C ARG A 1080 -5.34 -20.50 -15.53
N CYS A 1081 -5.00 -20.65 -16.81
CA CYS A 1081 -3.60 -20.61 -17.28
C CYS A 1081 -3.29 -19.47 -18.24
N SER A 1082 -4.28 -18.61 -18.55
CA SER A 1082 -4.18 -17.59 -19.61
C SER A 1082 -3.02 -16.60 -19.43
N ASN A 1083 -2.74 -16.11 -18.21
CA ASN A 1083 -1.74 -15.04 -18.03
C ASN A 1083 -0.31 -15.54 -18.20
N ASN A 1084 0.00 -16.74 -17.69
CA ASN A 1084 1.33 -17.35 -17.86
C ASN A 1084 1.58 -17.80 -19.31
N ILE A 1085 0.51 -18.11 -20.05
CA ILE A 1085 0.58 -18.48 -21.47
C ILE A 1085 0.70 -17.21 -22.36
N LYS A 1086 0.00 -16.11 -22.02
CA LYS A 1086 0.15 -14.82 -22.71
C LYS A 1086 1.57 -14.24 -22.61
N CYS A 1087 2.24 -14.39 -21.47
CA CYS A 1087 3.66 -13.99 -21.36
C CYS A 1087 4.56 -14.74 -22.35
N LEU A 1088 4.17 -15.95 -22.78
CA LEU A 1088 4.90 -16.75 -23.76
C LEU A 1088 4.63 -16.25 -25.19
N GLU A 1089 3.39 -15.82 -25.48
CA GLU A 1089 3.00 -15.17 -26.76
C GLU A 1089 3.69 -13.81 -26.95
N GLU A 1090 3.84 -13.00 -25.89
CA GLU A 1090 4.53 -11.70 -25.95
C GLU A 1090 6.06 -11.83 -26.12
N GLN A 1091 6.64 -12.95 -25.68
CA GLN A 1091 8.09 -13.22 -25.76
C GLN A 1091 8.53 -13.93 -27.05
N CYS A 1092 7.61 -14.58 -27.78
CA CYS A 1092 7.91 -15.31 -29.01
C CYS A 1092 7.27 -14.59 -30.21
N SER A 1093 8.08 -13.97 -31.09
CA SER A 1093 7.60 -13.34 -32.33
C SER A 1093 6.88 -14.35 -33.24
N ASP A 1094 5.62 -14.06 -33.62
CA ASP A 1094 4.74 -14.56 -34.71
C ASP A 1094 4.85 -16.00 -35.28
N ALA A 1095 5.69 -16.90 -34.74
CA ALA A 1095 5.99 -18.18 -35.41
C ALA A 1095 6.24 -19.39 -34.49
N CYS A 1096 6.22 -19.27 -33.16
CA CYS A 1096 6.53 -20.40 -32.28
C CYS A 1096 5.52 -20.61 -31.16
N THR A 1097 4.56 -21.50 -31.39
CA THR A 1097 3.75 -22.08 -30.31
C THR A 1097 4.51 -23.23 -29.64
N PRO A 1098 4.48 -23.35 -28.30
CA PRO A 1098 5.14 -24.43 -27.59
C PRO A 1098 4.57 -25.77 -28.05
N THR A 1099 5.46 -26.71 -28.45
CA THR A 1099 5.07 -27.99 -29.07
C THR A 1099 5.20 -29.18 -28.14
N THR A 1100 5.85 -29.01 -26.99
CA THR A 1100 5.98 -30.05 -25.96
C THR A 1100 5.58 -29.51 -24.60
N THR A 1101 4.76 -30.28 -23.89
CA THR A 1101 4.32 -30.00 -22.52
C THR A 1101 4.65 -31.19 -21.64
N SER A 1102 5.26 -30.93 -20.50
CA SER A 1102 5.43 -31.92 -19.44
C SER A 1102 4.75 -31.45 -18.17
N LEU A 1103 4.00 -32.36 -17.55
CA LEU A 1103 3.33 -32.15 -16.27
C LEU A 1103 3.97 -33.07 -15.25
N GLU A 1104 4.43 -32.50 -14.14
CA GLU A 1104 5.00 -33.24 -13.03
C GLU A 1104 4.15 -33.02 -11.79
N PHE A 1105 3.45 -34.07 -11.34
CA PHE A 1105 2.61 -34.05 -10.16
C PHE A 1105 3.45 -34.41 -8.93
N GLY A 1106 3.48 -33.51 -7.96
CA GLY A 1106 4.25 -33.67 -6.72
C GLY A 1106 3.40 -33.46 -5.47
N VAL A 1107 3.84 -34.05 -4.36
CA VAL A 1107 3.21 -33.89 -3.04
C VAL A 1107 4.20 -33.18 -2.10
N THR A 1108 3.79 -32.10 -1.45
CA THR A 1108 4.70 -31.14 -0.79
C THR A 1108 5.06 -31.46 0.67
N ASP A 1109 4.72 -32.63 1.23
CA ASP A 1109 5.09 -32.97 2.62
C ASP A 1109 6.30 -33.91 2.64
N GLU A 1110 7.44 -33.42 3.18
CA GLU A 1110 8.71 -34.15 3.31
C GLU A 1110 8.59 -35.47 4.11
N LYS A 1111 7.50 -35.68 4.86
CA LYS A 1111 7.29 -36.89 5.67
C LYS A 1111 6.31 -37.90 5.06
N ALA A 1112 5.49 -37.49 4.11
CA ALA A 1112 4.43 -38.33 3.57
C ALA A 1112 4.94 -39.10 2.34
N ARG A 1113 5.10 -40.43 2.45
CA ARG A 1113 5.37 -41.31 1.28
C ARG A 1113 4.06 -41.52 0.52
N VAL A 1114 3.63 -40.51 -0.23
CA VAL A 1114 2.44 -40.53 -1.06
C VAL A 1114 2.85 -40.81 -2.51
N GLU A 1115 2.15 -41.72 -3.18
CA GLU A 1115 2.46 -42.11 -4.56
C GLU A 1115 1.38 -41.62 -5.52
N VAL A 1116 1.81 -41.02 -6.64
CA VAL A 1116 0.92 -40.68 -7.75
C VAL A 1116 0.83 -41.89 -8.68
N LEU A 1117 -0.34 -42.53 -8.74
CA LEU A 1117 -0.55 -43.72 -9.57
C LEU A 1117 -0.88 -43.37 -11.02
N LYS A 1118 -1.73 -42.36 -11.20
CA LYS A 1118 -2.18 -41.91 -12.51
C LYS A 1118 -2.37 -40.40 -12.47
N CYS A 1119 -2.16 -39.75 -13.60
CA CYS A 1119 -2.49 -38.35 -13.78
C CYS A 1119 -3.18 -38.12 -15.11
N GLY A 1120 -3.95 -37.03 -15.19
CA GLY A 1120 -4.71 -36.67 -16.37
C GLY A 1120 -4.80 -35.17 -16.60
N LEU A 1121 -4.89 -34.78 -17.87
CA LEU A 1121 -5.02 -33.40 -18.34
C LEU A 1121 -6.17 -33.30 -19.34
N ARG A 1122 -6.95 -32.21 -19.21
CA ARG A 1122 -7.81 -31.72 -20.28
C ARG A 1122 -7.63 -30.22 -20.47
N LEU A 1123 -7.41 -29.82 -21.72
CA LEU A 1123 -7.51 -28.42 -22.13
C LEU A 1123 -8.98 -28.02 -22.24
N VAL A 1124 -9.35 -26.89 -21.64
CA VAL A 1124 -10.72 -26.39 -21.59
C VAL A 1124 -10.86 -25.18 -22.51
N TYR A 1125 -11.78 -25.28 -23.45
CA TYR A 1125 -12.07 -24.26 -24.46
C TYR A 1125 -13.49 -23.70 -24.26
N ALA A 1126 -13.69 -22.41 -24.54
CA ALA A 1126 -14.99 -21.78 -24.52
C ALA A 1126 -15.87 -22.29 -25.69
N SER A 1127 -17.17 -22.44 -25.43
CA SER A 1127 -18.17 -22.86 -26.43
C SER A 1127 -18.44 -21.77 -27.50
N ASP A 1128 -18.90 -22.17 -28.69
CA ASP A 1128 -19.14 -21.29 -29.85
C ASP A 1128 -20.53 -20.64 -29.91
N GLU A 1129 -21.52 -21.03 -29.10
CA GLU A 1129 -22.88 -20.50 -29.24
C GLU A 1129 -23.59 -20.20 -27.91
N PRO A 1130 -24.40 -19.12 -27.85
CA PRO A 1130 -25.43 -18.98 -26.84
C PRO A 1130 -26.55 -19.96 -27.17
N GLN A 1131 -26.67 -21.08 -26.44
CA GLN A 1131 -27.88 -21.90 -26.52
C GLN A 1131 -29.07 -21.10 -25.96
N LYS A 1132 -29.80 -20.45 -26.86
CA LYS A 1132 -31.24 -20.28 -26.73
C LYS A 1132 -31.87 -21.68 -26.86
N THR A 1133 -32.12 -22.34 -25.75
CA THR A 1133 -33.17 -23.35 -25.69
C THR A 1133 -34.43 -22.66 -25.21
N ASN A 1134 -35.23 -22.16 -26.15
CA ASN A 1134 -36.66 -21.95 -25.93
C ASN A 1134 -37.39 -23.24 -26.30
N SER A 1135 -38.17 -23.75 -25.36
CA SER A 1135 -39.48 -24.33 -25.64
C SER A 1135 -40.40 -24.08 -24.44
N ASP A 1136 -41.21 -23.04 -24.64
CA ASP A 1136 -42.62 -22.90 -24.28
C ASP A 1136 -43.10 -22.27 -22.95
N VAL A 1137 -43.49 -20.98 -23.12
CA VAL A 1137 -44.80 -20.34 -22.81
C VAL A 1137 -45.18 -20.24 -21.32
N THR A 1138 -45.32 -19.06 -20.69
CA THR A 1138 -46.12 -17.88 -21.07
C THR A 1138 -45.48 -16.54 -20.69
N ASP A 1139 -45.54 -15.59 -21.62
CA ASP A 1139 -45.45 -14.14 -21.40
C ASP A 1139 -46.52 -13.64 -20.41
N THR A 1140 -46.09 -12.81 -19.46
CA THR A 1140 -46.83 -11.63 -19.03
C THR A 1140 -45.84 -10.53 -18.67
N THR A 1141 -45.61 -9.63 -19.64
CA THR A 1141 -45.47 -8.17 -19.51
C THR A 1141 -44.84 -7.61 -18.22
N CYS A 1142 -43.66 -7.00 -18.34
CA CYS A 1142 -43.32 -5.80 -17.57
C CYS A 1142 -42.56 -4.82 -18.47
N GLU A 1143 -43.20 -3.66 -18.64
CA GLU A 1143 -42.77 -2.50 -19.40
C GLU A 1143 -41.51 -1.83 -18.81
N GLU A 1144 -40.86 -1.07 -19.69
CA GLU A 1144 -39.77 -0.14 -19.41
C GLU A 1144 -40.10 0.82 -18.26
N ILE A 1145 -39.29 0.83 -17.20
CA ILE A 1145 -39.13 2.01 -16.31
C ILE A 1145 -37.64 2.14 -15.92
N GLU A 1146 -37.04 3.20 -16.48
CA GLU A 1146 -35.94 4.04 -15.99
C GLU A 1146 -34.94 3.49 -14.96
N CYS A 1147 -33.69 3.33 -15.41
CA CYS A 1147 -32.52 3.26 -14.54
C CYS A 1147 -32.21 4.64 -13.91
N GLN A 1148 -32.65 4.86 -12.68
CA GLN A 1148 -32.04 5.84 -11.76
C GLN A 1148 -31.95 5.26 -10.33
N HIS A 1149 -30.81 5.51 -9.67
CA HIS A 1149 -30.45 5.25 -8.26
C HIS A 1149 -29.84 3.88 -7.88
N LEU A 1150 -28.55 3.71 -8.20
CA LEU A 1150 -27.61 2.96 -7.36
C LEU A 1150 -27.18 3.87 -6.19
N THR A 1151 -27.63 3.57 -4.98
CA THR A 1151 -27.07 4.12 -3.74
C THR A 1151 -26.05 3.14 -3.13
N PRO A 1152 -24.88 3.63 -2.68
CA PRO A 1152 -23.94 2.84 -1.90
C PRO A 1152 -24.46 2.68 -0.46
N ILE A 1153 -24.29 1.48 0.10
CA ILE A 1153 -24.61 1.16 1.49
C ILE A 1153 -23.70 2.01 2.40
N ARG A 1154 -24.23 3.13 2.89
CA ARG A 1154 -23.66 3.91 4.00
C ARG A 1154 -24.02 3.23 5.31
N ASN A 1155 -22.98 2.92 6.09
CA ASN A 1155 -23.06 2.96 7.54
C ASN A 1155 -23.51 4.38 7.94
N GLY A 1156 -24.67 4.46 8.59
CA GLY A 1156 -25.26 5.71 9.09
C GLY A 1156 -25.23 5.73 10.61
N ASP A 1157 -24.51 6.72 11.12
CA ASP A 1157 -24.52 7.22 12.49
C ASP A 1157 -25.92 7.66 12.95
N TYR A 1158 -26.10 7.75 14.27
CA TYR A 1158 -26.86 8.88 14.84
C TYR A 1158 -26.14 9.45 16.07
N ASN A 1159 -25.87 10.75 15.96
CA ASN A 1159 -25.42 11.68 16.98
C ASN A 1159 -26.36 11.75 18.19
N VAL A 1160 -25.77 11.75 19.40
CA VAL A 1160 -25.75 12.90 20.33
C VAL A 1160 -24.35 12.99 20.92
#